data_AF-A0A3C0NES5-F1
#
_entry.id   AF-A0A3C0NES5-F1
#
_cell.length_a   1.000
_cell.length_b   1.000
_cell.length_c   1.000
_cell.angle_alpha   90.00
_cell.angle_beta   90.00
_cell.angle_gamma   90.00
#
_symmetry.space_group_name_H-M   'P 1'
#
loop_
_entity.id
_entity.type
_entity.pdbx_description
1 polymer ?
#
loop_
_entity_poly.entity_id
_entity_poly.type
_entity_poly.pdbx_seq_one_letter_code
_entity_poly.pdbx_strand_id
1 'polypeptide(L)'
;MVRVLARNGGKVLSSAPVSSWNWAWVDLVGAWAWAWALAFIGGYMGYRVLNRDKQLAIVQNVSIAIAAIGGTSFFKADLTDANFTQATLKSTNFNDAILTRTRWYEAKKLDLARVGDSILRQPSVRNLLVSGNGYKKSYDGANFKEANLIGVNLSEANLREANISQAILYGANLEGANLTQVQAVGTNFTKAYLTGACLEAWHIDSTTQLEQVDCRYIYLLQCQRDRRPNSGDFQPGEFTKLFQEVLNTVDLIFRNGVDWKAFITAFRQLQVENEGTDLAIQSIENKGDGVIVVKVSVPLDADKEKIHREFTPHYELALNAIAQKYQAKLEAKDELLSSYRQQLEDSRQRELQQSSNLQEIINILASRPVNVPVNVPEVKAIAERQSLASKLVILMLGYGDFTNGFPAVTVQIWAEGDRLPTQCIGQLPPAPEIPELYRRWQSLYHNLGLLTRLDFILPQDTNFSKEDIEDLAEELEEQLNKWLNSKSFRPIDKLLREKFMHSDEMLLIIQSENLEVRQIPWHLWDFLKSYRKAQFALCSPFYRRIEKPSPQRAKLRILAVLGNSVGINVDADRKILEDLQEAETVFLVEPTRQEFDKQLWNEQGWDIFCFSGHSSSQWDGKNGWIEINKTEQLAIDQLENALRAAIERGLQLAIFNSCDGLGLARQLASLHIPQIIVMREPVPDLVAQEFLKNFLTAFASGKSLYLSVRQAREMLQGLENNFPCATWLPVICQNPAEGSMTNKG
;
A
#
# COMPACT_ATOMS: atom_id res chain seq x y z
N MET A 1 -10.13 -6.67 -76.70
CA MET A 1 -11.50 -6.66 -76.12
C MET A 1 -11.67 -5.34 -75.38
N VAL A 2 -12.76 -4.58 -75.32
CA VAL A 2 -14.09 -4.47 -75.99
C VAL A 2 -15.03 -3.92 -74.90
N ARG A 3 -15.71 -2.79 -75.16
CA ARG A 3 -16.61 -2.05 -74.23
C ARG A 3 -15.89 -1.40 -73.03
N VAL A 4 -16.39 -0.32 -72.39
CA VAL A 4 -17.73 0.32 -72.43
C VAL A 4 -17.68 1.79 -72.91
N LEU A 5 -18.86 2.29 -73.30
CA LEU A 5 -19.28 3.63 -73.75
C LEU A 5 -19.05 4.75 -72.68
N ALA A 6 -19.20 6.06 -72.94
CA ALA A 6 -20.13 6.72 -73.87
C ALA A 6 -19.74 8.14 -74.42
N ARG A 7 -20.59 8.59 -75.37
CA ARG A 7 -20.75 9.90 -76.06
C ARG A 7 -21.05 11.09 -75.11
N ASN A 8 -21.03 12.40 -75.47
CA ASN A 8 -20.94 13.25 -76.70
C ASN A 8 -20.30 14.62 -76.30
N GLY A 9 -19.87 15.57 -77.16
CA GLY A 9 -19.68 15.63 -78.63
C GLY A 9 -19.80 17.06 -79.25
N GLY A 10 -18.88 17.48 -80.16
CA GLY A 10 -18.96 18.65 -81.09
C GLY A 10 -18.77 20.06 -80.47
N LYS A 11 -18.36 21.15 -81.17
CA LYS A 11 -17.97 21.51 -82.56
C LYS A 11 -16.98 22.73 -82.49
N VAL A 12 -15.84 22.87 -83.19
CA VAL A 12 -15.51 23.09 -84.64
C VAL A 12 -15.21 24.57 -85.06
N LEU A 13 -13.92 24.84 -85.32
CA LEU A 13 -13.23 25.72 -86.31
C LEU A 13 -13.44 27.26 -86.46
N SER A 14 -12.30 27.96 -86.59
CA SER A 14 -12.06 29.20 -87.38
C SER A 14 -10.55 29.31 -87.74
N SER A 15 -10.06 30.40 -88.38
CA SER A 15 -8.76 30.43 -89.10
C SER A 15 -8.22 31.86 -89.39
N ALA A 16 -6.91 32.15 -89.57
CA ALA A 16 -5.67 31.39 -89.30
C ALA A 16 -4.32 32.19 -89.34
N PRO A 17 -3.94 32.99 -90.38
CA PRO A 17 -2.52 33.33 -90.67
C PRO A 17 -2.22 34.87 -90.74
N VAL A 18 -1.05 35.45 -91.10
CA VAL A 18 0.22 35.00 -91.75
C VAL A 18 1.43 35.87 -91.29
N SER A 19 2.68 35.35 -91.25
CA SER A 19 3.95 35.97 -91.76
C SER A 19 5.22 35.28 -91.19
N SER A 20 6.39 35.44 -91.86
CA SER A 20 7.59 34.61 -91.61
C SER A 20 8.94 35.36 -91.73
N TRP A 21 9.88 35.10 -90.82
CA TRP A 21 11.31 35.44 -90.92
C TRP A 21 12.18 34.20 -90.64
N ASN A 22 13.42 34.18 -91.14
CA ASN A 22 14.25 32.98 -91.20
C ASN A 22 15.35 32.96 -90.11
N TRP A 23 15.19 32.13 -89.09
CA TRP A 23 16.01 32.14 -87.86
C TRP A 23 17.23 31.19 -87.88
N ALA A 24 17.27 30.23 -88.81
CA ALA A 24 18.03 28.98 -88.68
C ALA A 24 19.54 29.10 -88.35
N TRP A 25 20.24 30.15 -88.81
CA TRP A 25 21.68 30.33 -88.50
C TRP A 25 21.96 30.99 -87.16
N VAL A 26 21.06 31.88 -86.70
CA VAL A 26 21.13 32.46 -85.34
C VAL A 26 20.76 31.37 -84.33
N ASP A 27 19.74 30.57 -84.64
CA ASP A 27 19.34 29.42 -83.84
C ASP A 27 20.46 28.39 -83.70
N LEU A 28 21.23 28.09 -84.76
CA LEU A 28 22.27 27.07 -84.69
C LEU A 28 23.46 27.53 -83.82
N VAL A 29 24.01 28.72 -84.05
CA VAL A 29 25.13 29.25 -83.25
C VAL A 29 24.66 29.53 -81.81
N GLY A 30 23.43 30.03 -81.66
CA GLY A 30 22.77 30.19 -80.36
C GLY A 30 22.62 28.88 -79.62
N ALA A 31 22.13 27.81 -80.27
CA ALA A 31 21.93 26.50 -79.65
C ALA A 31 23.26 25.87 -79.22
N TRP A 32 24.34 25.99 -80.01
CA TRP A 32 25.66 25.53 -79.57
C TRP A 32 26.21 26.38 -78.41
N ALA A 33 26.04 27.70 -78.44
CA ALA A 33 26.43 28.57 -77.32
C ALA A 33 25.64 28.26 -76.03
N TRP A 34 24.33 28.03 -76.14
CA TRP A 34 23.48 27.60 -75.02
C TRP A 34 23.82 26.19 -74.54
N ALA A 35 24.12 25.24 -75.43
CA ALA A 35 24.54 23.90 -75.06
C ALA A 35 25.88 23.90 -74.32
N TRP A 36 26.87 24.67 -74.79
CA TRP A 36 28.14 24.85 -74.07
C TRP A 36 27.97 25.64 -72.77
N ALA A 37 27.11 26.66 -72.73
CA ALA A 37 26.80 27.37 -71.49
C ALA A 37 26.11 26.45 -70.46
N LEU A 38 25.14 25.63 -70.88
CA LEU A 38 24.48 24.64 -70.02
C LEU A 38 25.42 23.53 -69.58
N ALA A 39 26.35 23.08 -70.43
CA ALA A 39 27.39 22.13 -70.07
C ALA A 39 28.40 22.74 -69.08
N PHE A 40 28.79 24.00 -69.25
CA PHE A 40 29.72 24.70 -68.36
C PHE A 40 29.07 25.04 -67.02
N ILE A 41 27.82 25.50 -67.01
CA ILE A 41 27.01 25.71 -65.80
C ILE A 41 26.74 24.37 -65.10
N GLY A 42 26.41 23.31 -65.85
CA GLY A 42 26.25 21.96 -65.31
C GLY A 42 27.53 21.40 -64.69
N GLY A 43 28.68 21.57 -65.35
CA GLY A 43 29.99 21.21 -64.82
C GLY A 43 30.41 22.04 -63.60
N TYR A 44 30.15 23.35 -63.62
CA TYR A 44 30.42 24.27 -62.51
C TYR A 44 29.54 23.97 -61.29
N MET A 45 28.24 23.68 -61.49
CA MET A 45 27.35 23.20 -60.43
C MET A 45 27.78 21.83 -59.92
N GLY A 46 28.17 20.89 -60.79
CA GLY A 46 28.72 19.60 -60.39
C GLY A 46 29.97 19.72 -59.51
N TYR A 47 30.89 20.61 -59.88
CA TYR A 47 32.09 20.94 -59.11
C TYR A 47 31.76 21.60 -57.75
N ARG A 48 30.83 22.57 -57.72
CA ARG A 48 30.31 23.19 -56.49
C ARG A 48 29.65 22.16 -55.55
N VAL A 49 28.85 21.24 -56.09
CA VAL A 49 28.16 20.19 -55.32
C VAL A 49 29.15 19.18 -54.73
N LEU A 50 30.20 18.80 -55.47
CA LEU A 50 31.28 17.96 -54.95
C LEU A 50 32.02 18.62 -53.76
N ASN A 51 32.14 19.96 -53.78
CA ASN A 51 32.77 20.74 -52.71
C ASN A 51 31.82 21.11 -51.54
N ARG A 52 30.64 20.49 -51.44
CA ARG A 52 29.73 20.50 -50.26
C ARG A 52 29.27 21.89 -49.78
N ASP A 53 28.91 22.76 -50.71
CA ASP A 53 28.32 24.08 -50.43
C ASP A 53 26.91 23.96 -49.81
N LYS A 54 26.72 24.40 -48.55
CA LYS A 54 25.54 24.02 -47.72
C LYS A 54 24.19 24.62 -48.17
N GLN A 55 24.17 25.68 -48.97
CA GLN A 55 22.94 26.42 -49.27
C GLN A 55 22.04 25.79 -50.37
N LEU A 56 22.48 24.70 -51.02
CA LEU A 56 21.86 24.20 -52.26
C LEU A 56 21.28 22.77 -52.18
N ALA A 57 20.77 22.37 -51.01
CA ALA A 57 20.23 21.02 -50.76
C ALA A 57 19.12 20.59 -51.75
N ILE A 58 18.27 21.53 -52.21
CA ILE A 58 17.23 21.25 -53.22
C ILE A 58 17.88 20.87 -54.57
N VAL A 59 18.90 21.63 -55.00
CA VAL A 59 19.63 21.35 -56.24
C VAL A 59 20.38 20.03 -56.14
N GLN A 60 21.01 19.72 -55.00
CA GLN A 60 21.65 18.42 -54.76
C GLN A 60 20.66 17.26 -54.89
N ASN A 61 19.45 17.38 -54.31
CA ASN A 61 18.41 16.36 -54.43
C ASN A 61 17.95 16.18 -55.89
N VAL A 62 17.80 17.26 -56.66
CA VAL A 62 17.48 17.20 -58.09
C VAL A 62 18.63 16.58 -58.90
N SER A 63 19.88 16.92 -58.61
CA SER A 63 21.06 16.31 -59.25
C SER A 63 21.15 14.81 -58.97
N ILE A 64 20.91 14.36 -57.74
CA ILE A 64 20.85 12.93 -57.39
C ILE A 64 19.64 12.25 -58.06
N ALA A 65 18.49 12.93 -58.11
CA ALA A 65 17.30 12.43 -58.77
C ALA A 65 17.49 12.17 -60.27
N ILE A 66 18.23 13.05 -60.96
CA ILE A 66 18.62 12.93 -62.37
C ILE A 66 19.74 11.89 -62.54
N ALA A 67 20.78 11.92 -61.70
CA ALA A 67 21.94 11.04 -61.82
C ALA A 67 21.61 9.54 -61.62
N ALA A 68 20.46 9.21 -61.02
CA ALA A 68 19.95 7.86 -60.89
C ALA A 68 19.03 7.41 -62.06
N ILE A 69 18.71 8.28 -63.02
CA ILE A 69 17.97 7.89 -64.23
C ILE A 69 18.88 6.99 -65.08
N GLY A 70 18.47 5.75 -65.30
CA GLY A 70 19.31 4.71 -65.93
C GLY A 70 20.35 4.06 -65.00
N GLY A 71 20.33 4.38 -63.70
CA GLY A 71 21.12 3.68 -62.68
C GLY A 71 20.41 2.45 -62.12
N THR A 72 21.05 1.76 -61.16
CA THR A 72 20.46 0.61 -60.46
C THR A 72 19.24 1.05 -59.66
N SER A 73 18.11 0.36 -59.82
CA SER A 73 16.86 0.68 -59.11
C SER A 73 16.40 -0.50 -58.26
N PHE A 74 16.30 -0.25 -56.96
CA PHE A 74 15.64 -1.08 -55.96
C PHE A 74 14.30 -0.46 -55.53
N PHE A 75 13.67 0.34 -56.40
CA PHE A 75 12.38 0.97 -56.12
C PHE A 75 11.32 -0.08 -55.74
N LYS A 76 10.76 0.03 -54.53
CA LYS A 76 9.83 -0.95 -53.94
C LYS A 76 10.35 -2.39 -53.88
N ALA A 77 11.66 -2.59 -53.94
CA ALA A 77 12.26 -3.87 -53.65
C ALA A 77 12.24 -4.15 -52.15
N ASP A 78 12.04 -5.41 -51.80
CA ASP A 78 12.40 -5.91 -50.48
C ASP A 78 13.91 -6.15 -50.42
N LEU A 79 14.59 -5.48 -49.49
CA LEU A 79 16.02 -5.62 -49.22
C LEU A 79 16.25 -6.06 -47.76
N THR A 80 15.27 -6.74 -47.16
CA THR A 80 15.35 -7.29 -45.81
C THR A 80 16.60 -8.18 -45.68
N ASP A 81 17.41 -7.93 -44.65
CA ASP A 81 18.71 -8.58 -44.37
C ASP A 81 19.77 -8.51 -45.51
N ALA A 82 19.51 -7.75 -46.59
CA ALA A 82 20.44 -7.65 -47.72
C ALA A 82 21.76 -6.98 -47.32
N ASN A 83 22.87 -7.40 -47.95
CA ASN A 83 24.21 -6.96 -47.56
C ASN A 83 24.91 -6.18 -48.69
N PHE A 84 25.04 -4.85 -48.49
CA PHE A 84 25.75 -3.94 -49.37
C PHE A 84 27.15 -3.57 -48.85
N THR A 85 27.77 -4.43 -48.02
CA THR A 85 29.11 -4.17 -47.48
C THR A 85 30.12 -3.88 -48.61
N GLN A 86 30.84 -2.76 -48.50
CA GLN A 86 31.79 -2.23 -49.50
C GLN A 86 31.23 -1.93 -50.90
N ALA A 87 29.93 -2.13 -51.16
CA ALA A 87 29.30 -1.95 -52.48
C ALA A 87 29.33 -0.48 -52.93
N THR A 88 29.38 -0.23 -54.25
CA THR A 88 29.37 1.14 -54.80
C THR A 88 27.98 1.52 -55.29
N LEU A 89 27.32 2.41 -54.55
CA LEU A 89 25.89 2.74 -54.67
C LEU A 89 25.63 4.15 -55.22
N LYS A 90 26.57 4.69 -56.00
CA LYS A 90 26.34 5.89 -56.84
C LYS A 90 25.08 5.68 -57.69
N SER A 91 24.31 6.73 -57.96
CA SER A 91 23.20 6.68 -58.92
C SER A 91 22.14 5.59 -58.63
N THR A 92 22.08 5.08 -57.39
CA THR A 92 21.18 3.99 -57.01
C THR A 92 19.87 4.55 -56.46
N ASN A 93 18.74 3.90 -56.77
CA ASN A 93 17.42 4.33 -56.32
C ASN A 93 16.82 3.34 -55.30
N PHE A 94 16.68 3.78 -54.05
CA PHE A 94 16.07 3.08 -52.92
C PHE A 94 14.75 3.72 -52.46
N ASN A 95 14.14 4.61 -53.26
CA ASN A 95 12.81 5.13 -52.95
C ASN A 95 11.82 3.97 -52.71
N ASP A 96 11.02 4.08 -51.65
CA ASP A 96 9.99 3.12 -51.25
C ASP A 96 10.50 1.67 -51.02
N ALA A 97 11.82 1.45 -50.91
CA ALA A 97 12.40 0.13 -50.64
C ALA A 97 12.31 -0.26 -49.16
N ILE A 98 12.11 -1.55 -48.87
CA ILE A 98 12.14 -2.08 -47.49
C ILE A 98 13.61 -2.32 -47.12
N LEU A 99 14.15 -1.52 -46.20
CA LEU A 99 15.57 -1.55 -45.81
C LEU A 99 15.80 -2.21 -44.42
N THR A 100 14.87 -3.06 -44.01
CA THR A 100 14.85 -3.77 -42.73
C THR A 100 16.12 -4.61 -42.56
N ARG A 101 16.95 -4.28 -41.56
CA ARG A 101 18.21 -4.97 -41.24
C ARG A 101 19.23 -5.05 -42.39
N THR A 102 19.06 -4.24 -43.43
CA THR A 102 20.03 -4.12 -44.54
C THR A 102 21.38 -3.59 -44.05
N ARG A 103 22.49 -4.21 -44.44
CA ARG A 103 23.85 -3.83 -44.01
C ARG A 103 24.55 -2.91 -45.01
N TRP A 104 25.04 -1.76 -44.52
CA TRP A 104 25.63 -0.68 -45.33
C TRP A 104 27.13 -0.46 -45.09
N TYR A 105 27.78 -1.33 -44.32
CA TYR A 105 29.15 -1.15 -43.83
C TYR A 105 30.16 -0.90 -44.96
N GLU A 106 30.93 0.20 -44.88
CA GLU A 106 31.85 0.67 -45.92
C GLU A 106 31.25 0.90 -47.32
N ALA A 107 29.92 0.98 -47.46
CA ALA A 107 29.27 1.23 -48.74
C ALA A 107 29.65 2.60 -49.35
N LYS A 108 30.14 2.58 -50.58
CA LYS A 108 30.78 3.70 -51.27
C LYS A 108 29.75 4.50 -52.07
N LYS A 109 29.75 5.83 -51.89
CA LYS A 109 28.89 6.79 -52.61
C LYS A 109 27.38 6.64 -52.35
N LEU A 110 27.00 6.09 -51.19
CA LEU A 110 25.60 6.02 -50.73
C LEU A 110 24.99 7.41 -50.46
N ASP A 111 25.83 8.43 -50.24
CA ASP A 111 25.42 9.84 -50.20
C ASP A 111 25.04 10.43 -51.57
N LEU A 112 25.22 9.66 -52.66
CA LEU A 112 24.79 9.97 -54.03
C LEU A 112 23.69 9.02 -54.53
N ALA A 113 22.97 8.37 -53.61
CA ALA A 113 21.80 7.53 -53.90
C ALA A 113 20.49 8.27 -53.58
N ARG A 114 19.41 7.94 -54.30
CA ARG A 114 18.05 8.38 -53.94
C ARG A 114 17.55 7.48 -52.81
N VAL A 115 17.39 8.02 -51.60
CA VAL A 115 17.05 7.24 -50.39
C VAL A 115 15.63 7.46 -49.88
N GLY A 116 14.85 8.32 -50.53
CA GLY A 116 13.47 8.66 -50.11
C GLY A 116 13.37 9.08 -48.64
N ASP A 117 12.27 8.68 -48.00
CA ASP A 117 12.00 8.87 -46.57
C ASP A 117 12.46 7.69 -45.69
N SER A 118 13.37 6.84 -46.20
CA SER A 118 13.93 5.71 -45.44
C SER A 118 14.88 6.14 -44.31
N ILE A 119 15.29 5.17 -43.49
CA ILE A 119 16.35 5.29 -42.47
C ILE A 119 17.62 6.03 -42.96
N LEU A 120 17.97 5.89 -44.24
CA LEU A 120 19.14 6.53 -44.83
C LEU A 120 18.98 8.04 -45.09
N ARG A 121 17.79 8.62 -44.89
CA ARG A 121 17.50 10.05 -45.10
C ARG A 121 18.34 10.95 -44.18
N GLN A 122 18.46 10.59 -42.89
CA GLN A 122 19.26 11.36 -41.93
C GLN A 122 20.77 11.15 -42.18
N PRO A 123 21.57 12.21 -42.44
CA PRO A 123 22.99 12.03 -42.72
C PRO A 123 23.81 11.47 -41.55
N SER A 124 23.41 11.74 -40.31
CA SER A 124 24.00 11.17 -39.09
C SER A 124 23.84 9.65 -39.06
N VAL A 125 22.60 9.17 -39.22
CA VAL A 125 22.23 7.75 -39.28
C VAL A 125 22.96 7.04 -40.43
N ARG A 126 22.88 7.61 -41.65
CA ARG A 126 23.57 7.07 -42.84
C ARG A 126 25.09 6.96 -42.63
N ASN A 127 25.71 7.97 -42.02
CA ASN A 127 27.14 7.93 -41.72
C ASN A 127 27.50 6.89 -40.66
N LEU A 128 26.64 6.61 -39.68
CA LEU A 128 26.87 5.52 -38.71
C LEU A 128 26.80 4.15 -39.40
N LEU A 129 25.72 3.89 -40.15
CA LEU A 129 25.47 2.63 -40.85
C LEU A 129 26.58 2.28 -41.87
N VAL A 130 27.20 3.30 -42.47
CA VAL A 130 28.34 3.13 -43.39
C VAL A 130 29.68 3.01 -42.65
N SER A 131 29.99 3.90 -41.69
CA SER A 131 31.33 3.93 -41.09
C SER A 131 31.55 2.93 -39.96
N GLY A 132 30.47 2.41 -39.35
CA GLY A 132 30.54 1.62 -38.12
C GLY A 132 31.01 2.41 -36.89
N ASN A 133 31.19 3.74 -37.00
CA ASN A 133 31.81 4.56 -35.96
C ASN A 133 30.91 5.74 -35.55
N GLY A 134 30.36 5.65 -34.35
CA GLY A 134 29.58 6.66 -33.64
C GLY A 134 30.26 7.24 -32.39
N TYR A 135 31.55 6.94 -32.15
CA TYR A 135 32.28 7.33 -30.94
C TYR A 135 32.11 8.83 -30.61
N LYS A 136 31.64 9.14 -29.39
CA LYS A 136 31.37 10.50 -28.90
C LYS A 136 30.45 11.37 -29.79
N LYS A 137 29.61 10.77 -30.65
CA LYS A 137 28.65 11.52 -31.49
C LYS A 137 27.27 11.58 -30.86
N SER A 138 26.49 12.58 -31.24
CA SER A 138 25.09 12.70 -30.84
C SER A 138 24.15 12.18 -31.94
N TYR A 139 23.18 11.39 -31.49
CA TYR A 139 22.09 10.76 -32.22
C TYR A 139 20.77 10.96 -31.45
N ASP A 140 20.66 12.10 -30.75
CA ASP A 140 19.49 12.55 -29.99
C ASP A 140 18.22 12.47 -30.85
N GLY A 141 17.21 11.71 -30.43
CA GLY A 141 15.96 11.50 -31.18
C GLY A 141 16.11 10.82 -32.55
N ALA A 142 17.26 10.18 -32.85
CA ALA A 142 17.49 9.56 -34.15
C ALA A 142 16.68 8.26 -34.34
N ASN A 143 16.29 7.98 -35.58
CA ASN A 143 15.58 6.76 -35.94
C ASN A 143 16.54 5.73 -36.56
N PHE A 144 16.72 4.62 -35.85
CA PHE A 144 17.43 3.41 -36.23
C PHE A 144 16.55 2.16 -36.13
N LYS A 145 15.21 2.29 -36.18
CA LYS A 145 14.29 1.15 -36.18
C LYS A 145 14.71 0.16 -37.28
N GLU A 146 14.80 -1.12 -36.93
CA GLU A 146 15.24 -2.21 -37.79
C GLU A 146 16.67 -2.07 -38.36
N ALA A 147 17.56 -1.26 -37.77
CA ALA A 147 18.90 -1.04 -38.30
C ALA A 147 19.84 -2.27 -38.19
N ASN A 148 20.76 -2.41 -39.15
CA ASN A 148 21.92 -3.32 -39.02
C ASN A 148 23.11 -2.56 -38.41
N LEU A 149 23.35 -2.77 -37.12
CA LEU A 149 24.41 -2.11 -36.33
C LEU A 149 25.42 -3.13 -35.76
N ILE A 150 25.50 -4.33 -36.36
CA ILE A 150 26.40 -5.41 -35.94
C ILE A 150 27.85 -4.93 -35.95
N GLY A 151 28.49 -4.97 -34.78
CA GLY A 151 29.87 -4.53 -34.55
C GLY A 151 30.10 -3.01 -34.57
N VAL A 152 29.04 -2.19 -34.43
CA VAL A 152 29.19 -0.72 -34.40
C VAL A 152 29.92 -0.27 -33.12
N ASN A 153 30.77 0.75 -33.21
CA ASN A 153 31.31 1.45 -32.06
C ASN A 153 30.48 2.70 -31.75
N LEU A 154 29.70 2.66 -30.68
CA LEU A 154 28.89 3.74 -30.12
C LEU A 154 29.35 4.12 -28.69
N SER A 155 30.60 3.84 -28.31
CA SER A 155 31.11 4.25 -26.99
C SER A 155 31.05 5.76 -26.80
N GLU A 156 30.67 6.17 -25.59
CA GLU A 156 30.44 7.56 -25.18
C GLU A 156 29.48 8.36 -26.10
N ALA A 157 28.66 7.68 -26.92
CA ALA A 157 27.68 8.34 -27.80
C ALA A 157 26.43 8.78 -27.02
N ASN A 158 25.81 9.88 -27.46
CA ASN A 158 24.50 10.28 -26.98
C ASN A 158 23.40 9.70 -27.89
N LEU A 159 22.60 8.77 -27.37
CA LEU A 159 21.48 8.13 -28.05
C LEU A 159 20.13 8.48 -27.39
N ARG A 160 20.09 9.47 -26.50
CA ARG A 160 18.88 9.90 -25.76
C ARG A 160 17.67 10.07 -26.71
N GLU A 161 16.50 9.54 -26.30
CA GLU A 161 15.26 9.52 -27.09
C GLU A 161 15.34 8.79 -28.45
N ALA A 162 16.45 8.13 -28.81
CA ALA A 162 16.57 7.44 -30.08
C ALA A 162 15.70 6.17 -30.13
N ASN A 163 15.21 5.84 -31.32
CA ASN A 163 14.51 4.58 -31.59
C ASN A 163 15.48 3.59 -32.24
N ILE A 164 15.81 2.51 -31.55
CA ILE A 164 16.62 1.38 -32.03
C ILE A 164 15.81 0.08 -32.10
N SER A 165 14.47 0.13 -31.97
CA SER A 165 13.60 -1.04 -31.93
C SER A 165 13.84 -1.99 -33.11
N GLN A 166 13.90 -3.29 -32.84
CA GLN A 166 14.18 -4.34 -33.84
C GLN A 166 15.54 -4.23 -34.57
N ALA A 167 16.46 -3.36 -34.11
CA ALA A 167 17.81 -3.28 -34.66
C ALA A 167 18.70 -4.45 -34.19
N ILE A 168 19.70 -4.81 -35.01
CA ILE A 168 20.74 -5.77 -34.64
C ILE A 168 21.97 -5.02 -34.14
N LEU A 169 22.21 -5.04 -32.83
CA LEU A 169 23.40 -4.50 -32.14
C LEU A 169 24.37 -5.62 -31.67
N TYR A 170 24.30 -6.80 -32.29
CA TYR A 170 25.20 -7.92 -31.97
C TYR A 170 26.67 -7.48 -31.99
N GLY A 171 27.39 -7.69 -30.88
CA GLY A 171 28.80 -7.31 -30.74
C GLY A 171 29.10 -5.81 -30.77
N ALA A 172 28.10 -4.93 -30.64
CA ALA A 172 28.30 -3.48 -30.63
C ALA A 172 28.95 -2.99 -29.33
N ASN A 173 29.84 -2.00 -29.39
CA ASN A 173 30.34 -1.31 -28.20
C ASN A 173 29.43 -0.10 -27.89
N LEU A 174 28.83 -0.08 -26.70
CA LEU A 174 27.99 0.98 -26.14
C LEU A 174 28.54 1.47 -24.78
N GLU A 175 29.83 1.25 -24.50
CA GLU A 175 30.44 1.62 -23.23
C GLU A 175 30.35 3.14 -22.98
N GLY A 176 29.86 3.53 -21.80
CA GLY A 176 29.62 4.93 -21.46
C GLY A 176 28.55 5.65 -22.30
N ALA A 177 27.78 4.94 -23.14
CA ALA A 177 26.74 5.57 -23.97
C ALA A 177 25.55 6.07 -23.12
N ASN A 178 24.96 7.19 -23.52
CA ASN A 178 23.70 7.68 -22.95
C ASN A 178 22.51 7.10 -23.72
N LEU A 179 21.82 6.13 -23.10
CA LEU A 179 20.63 5.46 -23.64
C LEU A 179 19.34 5.92 -22.92
N THR A 180 19.35 7.11 -22.29
CA THR A 180 18.18 7.64 -21.58
C THR A 180 16.96 7.73 -22.51
N GLN A 181 15.82 7.18 -22.10
CA GLN A 181 14.54 7.20 -22.85
C GLN A 181 14.61 6.53 -24.26
N VAL A 182 15.63 5.70 -24.52
CA VAL A 182 15.75 4.95 -25.78
C VAL A 182 14.66 3.89 -25.91
N GLN A 183 14.08 3.80 -27.12
CA GLN A 183 13.15 2.75 -27.51
C GLN A 183 13.92 1.56 -28.09
N ALA A 184 13.97 0.44 -27.37
CA ALA A 184 14.79 -0.74 -27.67
C ALA A 184 13.99 -2.06 -27.70
N VAL A 185 12.66 -1.99 -27.82
CA VAL A 185 11.75 -3.11 -28.07
C VAL A 185 12.24 -3.99 -29.24
N GLY A 186 12.41 -5.30 -29.03
CA GLY A 186 12.85 -6.27 -30.05
C GLY A 186 14.31 -6.14 -30.50
N THR A 187 15.12 -5.31 -29.84
CA THR A 187 16.52 -5.04 -30.24
C THR A 187 17.43 -6.19 -29.80
N ASN A 188 18.40 -6.55 -30.64
CA ASN A 188 19.37 -7.60 -30.32
C ASN A 188 20.70 -7.04 -29.84
N PHE A 189 20.95 -7.08 -28.52
CA PHE A 189 22.21 -6.69 -27.87
C PHE A 189 23.14 -7.87 -27.58
N THR A 190 22.97 -9.03 -28.23
CA THR A 190 23.78 -10.22 -27.95
C THR A 190 25.27 -9.90 -28.07
N LYS A 191 26.04 -10.13 -27.00
CA LYS A 191 27.48 -9.76 -26.91
C LYS A 191 27.81 -8.27 -27.09
N ALA A 192 26.85 -7.37 -26.90
CA ALA A 192 27.14 -5.94 -26.84
C ALA A 192 27.89 -5.58 -25.54
N TYR A 193 28.73 -4.55 -25.59
CA TYR A 193 29.46 -4.03 -24.43
C TYR A 193 28.71 -2.83 -23.85
N LEU A 194 28.22 -2.91 -22.61
CA LEU A 194 27.37 -1.88 -21.98
C LEU A 194 27.95 -1.26 -20.70
N THR A 195 29.23 -1.53 -20.39
CA THR A 195 29.90 -0.99 -19.20
C THR A 195 29.84 0.54 -19.13
N GLY A 196 29.32 1.08 -18.04
CA GLY A 196 29.18 2.51 -17.78
C GLY A 196 28.03 3.21 -18.52
N ALA A 197 27.20 2.50 -19.28
CA ALA A 197 26.07 3.09 -19.98
C ALA A 197 24.99 3.62 -19.01
N CYS A 198 24.26 4.65 -19.44
CA CYS A 198 23.14 5.25 -18.70
C CYS A 198 21.80 4.76 -19.29
N LEU A 199 21.04 4.00 -18.50
CA LEU A 199 19.82 3.28 -18.89
C LEU A 199 18.54 3.90 -18.27
N GLU A 200 18.57 5.19 -17.91
CA GLU A 200 17.43 5.90 -17.32
C GLU A 200 16.20 5.84 -18.25
N ALA A 201 15.10 5.25 -17.76
CA ALA A 201 13.89 5.01 -18.55
C ALA A 201 14.17 4.31 -19.91
N TRP A 202 15.09 3.34 -19.96
CA TRP A 202 15.33 2.51 -21.14
C TRP A 202 14.12 1.60 -21.41
N HIS A 203 13.51 1.71 -22.59
CA HIS A 203 12.30 0.96 -22.95
C HIS A 203 12.67 -0.34 -23.68
N ILE A 204 12.57 -1.46 -22.98
CA ILE A 204 12.81 -2.82 -23.49
C ILE A 204 11.58 -3.70 -23.25
N ASP A 205 11.48 -4.79 -24.00
CA ASP A 205 10.44 -5.82 -23.86
C ASP A 205 11.08 -7.21 -23.85
N SER A 206 10.25 -8.26 -23.76
CA SER A 206 10.71 -9.65 -23.77
C SER A 206 11.27 -10.11 -25.12
N THR A 207 11.01 -9.40 -26.21
CA THR A 207 11.68 -9.65 -27.50
C THR A 207 13.06 -9.00 -27.62
N THR A 208 13.46 -8.14 -26.67
CA THR A 208 14.83 -7.60 -26.55
C THR A 208 15.81 -8.70 -26.10
N GLN A 209 16.77 -9.04 -26.96
CA GLN A 209 17.82 -10.05 -26.67
C GLN A 209 18.99 -9.42 -25.91
N LEU A 210 19.28 -9.96 -24.72
CA LEU A 210 20.31 -9.49 -23.76
C LEU A 210 21.33 -10.59 -23.39
N GLU A 211 21.44 -11.61 -24.23
CA GLU A 211 22.31 -12.77 -24.04
C GLU A 211 23.80 -12.41 -24.16
N GLN A 212 24.60 -12.85 -23.19
CA GLN A 212 26.07 -12.68 -23.22
C GLN A 212 26.53 -11.21 -23.34
N VAL A 213 25.69 -10.23 -22.95
CA VAL A 213 26.08 -8.82 -22.82
C VAL A 213 27.28 -8.71 -21.88
N ASP A 214 28.33 -8.04 -22.32
CA ASP A 214 29.49 -7.71 -21.49
C ASP A 214 29.22 -6.37 -20.79
N CYS A 215 28.97 -6.44 -19.49
CA CYS A 215 28.71 -5.27 -18.68
C CYS A 215 29.22 -5.49 -17.27
N ARG A 216 30.17 -4.66 -16.84
CA ARG A 216 30.65 -4.63 -15.45
C ARG A 216 29.72 -3.82 -14.54
N TYR A 217 29.17 -2.73 -15.04
CA TYR A 217 28.18 -1.90 -14.33
C TYR A 217 27.42 -0.97 -15.29
N ILE A 218 26.24 -0.51 -14.88
CA ILE A 218 25.44 0.54 -15.55
C ILE A 218 25.03 1.63 -14.55
N TYR A 219 24.40 2.69 -15.05
CA TYR A 219 23.70 3.70 -14.26
C TYR A 219 22.22 3.73 -14.61
N LEU A 220 21.32 3.73 -13.62
CA LEU A 220 19.88 3.87 -13.83
C LEU A 220 19.41 5.33 -13.82
N LEU A 221 20.28 6.29 -13.48
CA LEU A 221 19.99 7.73 -13.48
C LEU A 221 21.14 8.56 -14.07
N GLN A 222 20.79 9.65 -14.77
CA GLN A 222 21.72 10.62 -15.35
C GLN A 222 22.68 11.22 -14.31
N CYS A 223 23.80 11.72 -14.82
CA CYS A 223 24.96 12.18 -14.04
C CYS A 223 25.60 11.06 -13.19
N GLN A 224 25.66 9.83 -13.74
CA GLN A 224 26.31 8.67 -13.12
C GLN A 224 25.71 8.30 -11.75
N ARG A 225 24.38 8.42 -11.62
CA ARG A 225 23.63 8.11 -10.39
C ARG A 225 22.95 6.75 -10.50
N ASP A 226 22.65 6.18 -9.34
CA ASP A 226 22.13 4.81 -9.19
C ASP A 226 22.93 3.77 -10.01
N ARG A 227 24.22 3.59 -9.66
CA ARG A 227 25.09 2.57 -10.27
C ARG A 227 24.61 1.18 -9.87
N ARG A 228 24.49 0.28 -10.85
CA ARG A 228 24.25 -1.16 -10.62
C ARG A 228 25.41 -1.99 -11.20
N PRO A 229 26.00 -2.94 -10.43
CA PRO A 229 25.75 -3.17 -9.00
C PRO A 229 26.23 -1.97 -8.16
N ASN A 230 25.69 -1.82 -6.95
CA ASN A 230 25.93 -0.66 -6.09
C ASN A 230 27.42 -0.52 -5.70
N SER A 231 28.15 -1.64 -5.69
CA SER A 231 29.62 -1.74 -5.60
C SER A 231 30.09 -3.01 -6.31
N GLY A 232 31.39 -3.15 -6.60
CA GLY A 232 31.92 -4.28 -7.39
C GLY A 232 31.49 -4.23 -8.85
N ASP A 233 31.59 -5.35 -9.55
CA ASP A 233 31.16 -5.51 -10.95
C ASP A 233 30.21 -6.73 -11.07
N PHE A 234 29.26 -6.69 -12.01
CA PHE A 234 28.32 -7.79 -12.28
C PHE A 234 29.06 -9.09 -12.55
N GLN A 235 28.57 -10.18 -11.98
CA GLN A 235 29.00 -11.54 -12.34
C GLN A 235 28.31 -11.98 -13.65
N PRO A 236 28.86 -12.98 -14.38
CA PRO A 236 28.32 -13.42 -15.67
C PRO A 236 26.82 -13.75 -15.62
N GLY A 237 26.02 -12.97 -16.36
CA GLY A 237 24.56 -13.11 -16.43
C GLY A 237 23.76 -12.30 -15.39
N GLU A 238 24.38 -11.65 -14.41
CA GLU A 238 23.64 -10.80 -13.45
C GLU A 238 23.01 -9.57 -14.11
N PHE A 239 23.69 -8.95 -15.07
CA PHE A 239 23.11 -7.87 -15.89
C PHE A 239 21.82 -8.36 -16.59
N THR A 240 21.86 -9.54 -17.22
CA THR A 240 20.70 -10.11 -17.91
C THR A 240 19.57 -10.42 -16.92
N LYS A 241 19.86 -10.93 -15.73
CA LYS A 241 18.87 -11.17 -14.66
C LYS A 241 18.19 -9.87 -14.18
N LEU A 242 18.98 -8.82 -13.92
CA LEU A 242 18.47 -7.52 -13.45
C LEU A 242 17.37 -6.97 -14.37
N PHE A 243 17.53 -7.14 -15.68
CA PHE A 243 16.52 -6.73 -16.66
C PHE A 243 15.46 -7.80 -16.91
N GLN A 244 15.74 -9.10 -16.80
CA GLN A 244 14.72 -10.15 -16.85
C GLN A 244 13.70 -10.05 -15.71
N GLU A 245 14.12 -9.66 -14.49
CA GLU A 245 13.18 -9.43 -13.37
C GLU A 245 12.20 -8.29 -13.67
N VAL A 246 12.68 -7.19 -14.29
CA VAL A 246 11.83 -6.07 -14.74
C VAL A 246 10.99 -6.44 -15.98
N LEU A 247 11.51 -7.29 -16.86
CA LEU A 247 10.79 -7.79 -18.03
C LEU A 247 9.67 -8.78 -17.66
N ASN A 248 9.66 -9.33 -16.44
CA ASN A 248 8.61 -10.25 -15.99
C ASN A 248 7.47 -9.59 -15.19
N THR A 249 7.42 -8.24 -15.04
CA THR A 249 6.30 -7.57 -14.34
C THR A 249 5.39 -6.72 -15.23
N VAL A 250 4.13 -6.62 -14.83
CA VAL A 250 3.20 -5.53 -15.19
C VAL A 250 2.91 -4.72 -13.93
N ASP A 251 3.24 -3.44 -13.97
CA ASP A 251 3.03 -2.51 -12.86
C ASP A 251 1.63 -1.88 -12.97
N LEU A 252 0.72 -2.26 -12.06
CA LEU A 252 -0.61 -1.66 -11.91
C LEU A 252 -0.52 -0.50 -10.90
N ILE A 253 -0.73 0.73 -11.38
CA ILE A 253 -0.45 1.97 -10.62
C ILE A 253 -1.75 2.62 -10.16
N PHE A 254 -1.94 2.71 -8.84
CA PHE A 254 -3.11 3.32 -8.20
C PHE A 254 -2.68 4.60 -7.49
N ARG A 255 -3.24 5.74 -7.88
CA ARG A 255 -2.78 7.06 -7.41
C ARG A 255 -3.42 7.54 -6.10
N ASN A 256 -4.56 6.96 -5.73
CA ASN A 256 -5.40 7.40 -4.61
C ASN A 256 -5.66 6.25 -3.61
N GLY A 257 -4.65 5.39 -3.39
CA GLY A 257 -4.83 4.09 -2.74
C GLY A 257 -5.52 3.05 -3.63
N VAL A 258 -5.73 1.84 -3.09
CA VAL A 258 -6.40 0.72 -3.76
C VAL A 258 -7.62 0.28 -2.95
N ASP A 259 -8.79 0.13 -3.57
CA ASP A 259 -9.85 -0.68 -3.00
C ASP A 259 -9.54 -2.16 -3.27
N TRP A 260 -9.14 -2.89 -2.23
CA TRP A 260 -8.72 -4.27 -2.38
C TRP A 260 -9.86 -5.24 -2.77
N LYS A 261 -11.13 -4.88 -2.56
CA LYS A 261 -12.28 -5.70 -3.02
C LYS A 261 -12.50 -5.51 -4.52
N ALA A 262 -12.46 -4.26 -5.00
CA ALA A 262 -12.47 -3.96 -6.43
C ALA A 262 -11.24 -4.60 -7.13
N PHE A 263 -10.06 -4.49 -6.53
CA PHE A 263 -8.82 -5.09 -7.04
C PHE A 263 -8.92 -6.61 -7.17
N ILE A 264 -9.32 -7.33 -6.10
CA ILE A 264 -9.42 -8.80 -6.13
C ILE A 264 -10.50 -9.26 -7.14
N THR A 265 -11.59 -8.50 -7.28
CA THR A 265 -12.63 -8.79 -8.28
C THR A 265 -12.08 -8.64 -9.70
N ALA A 266 -11.43 -7.51 -10.00
CA ALA A 266 -10.83 -7.25 -11.31
C ALA A 266 -9.67 -8.18 -11.65
N PHE A 267 -8.83 -8.51 -10.67
CA PHE A 267 -7.68 -9.41 -10.85
C PHE A 267 -8.13 -10.86 -11.10
N ARG A 268 -9.19 -11.34 -10.43
CA ARG A 268 -9.81 -12.63 -10.76
C ARG A 268 -10.40 -12.64 -12.17
N GLN A 269 -11.10 -11.58 -12.57
CA GLN A 269 -11.66 -11.50 -13.92
C GLN A 269 -10.55 -11.50 -14.99
N LEU A 270 -9.47 -10.75 -14.76
CA LEU A 270 -8.26 -10.74 -15.58
C LEU A 270 -7.60 -12.13 -15.70
N GLN A 271 -7.53 -12.89 -14.59
CA GLN A 271 -7.04 -14.27 -14.57
C GLN A 271 -7.93 -15.23 -15.38
N VAL A 272 -9.26 -15.06 -15.35
CA VAL A 272 -10.20 -15.85 -16.17
C VAL A 272 -10.09 -15.50 -17.66
N GLU A 273 -9.95 -14.22 -18.01
CA GLU A 273 -9.84 -13.76 -19.40
C GLU A 273 -8.46 -14.01 -20.04
N ASN A 274 -7.47 -14.38 -19.21
CA ASN A 274 -6.13 -14.78 -19.62
C ASN A 274 -5.81 -16.23 -19.22
N GLU A 275 -6.82 -17.09 -19.13
CA GLU A 275 -6.69 -18.51 -18.76
C GLU A 275 -5.61 -19.22 -19.60
N GLY A 276 -4.60 -19.78 -18.92
CA GLY A 276 -3.37 -20.31 -19.54
C GLY A 276 -2.13 -19.40 -19.40
N THR A 277 -2.30 -18.15 -18.95
CA THR A 277 -1.21 -17.22 -18.61
C THR A 277 -1.00 -17.21 -17.10
N ASP A 278 0.22 -17.46 -16.61
CA ASP A 278 0.50 -17.52 -15.17
C ASP A 278 0.63 -16.11 -14.56
N LEU A 279 -0.53 -15.55 -14.18
CA LEU A 279 -0.65 -14.21 -13.60
C LEU A 279 -0.73 -14.29 -12.07
N ALA A 280 0.30 -13.83 -11.38
CA ALA A 280 0.38 -13.78 -9.91
C ALA A 280 0.85 -12.41 -9.40
N ILE A 281 0.62 -12.09 -8.14
CA ILE A 281 1.11 -10.84 -7.52
C ILE A 281 2.53 -11.09 -6.99
N GLN A 282 3.52 -10.41 -7.55
CA GLN A 282 4.93 -10.54 -7.16
C GLN A 282 5.28 -9.61 -5.98
N SER A 283 4.83 -8.36 -6.02
CA SER A 283 5.04 -7.40 -4.94
C SER A 283 3.98 -6.29 -4.90
N ILE A 284 3.90 -5.61 -3.77
CA ILE A 284 3.09 -4.39 -3.58
C ILE A 284 4.01 -3.32 -3.01
N GLU A 285 4.22 -2.25 -3.76
CA GLU A 285 5.14 -1.16 -3.42
C GLU A 285 4.36 0.13 -3.14
N ASN A 286 4.42 0.62 -1.91
CA ASN A 286 3.96 1.98 -1.58
C ASN A 286 5.06 2.98 -1.98
N LYS A 287 4.71 3.98 -2.80
CA LYS A 287 5.65 4.99 -3.35
C LYS A 287 5.61 6.33 -2.62
N GLY A 288 4.77 6.47 -1.58
CA GLY A 288 4.42 7.75 -0.98
C GLY A 288 3.19 8.38 -1.62
N ASP A 289 2.71 9.48 -1.04
CA ASP A 289 1.64 10.34 -1.58
C ASP A 289 0.34 9.64 -2.01
N GLY A 290 0.01 8.50 -1.38
CA GLY A 290 -1.14 7.67 -1.72
C GLY A 290 -0.95 6.75 -2.93
N VAL A 291 0.22 6.79 -3.57
CA VAL A 291 0.54 5.99 -4.76
C VAL A 291 0.96 4.58 -4.36
N ILE A 292 0.19 3.58 -4.77
CA ILE A 292 0.49 2.15 -4.61
C ILE A 292 0.71 1.54 -5.99
N VAL A 293 1.79 0.78 -6.14
CA VAL A 293 2.10 0.00 -7.34
C VAL A 293 2.02 -1.48 -7.00
N VAL A 294 1.13 -2.20 -7.67
CA VAL A 294 1.04 -3.66 -7.57
C VAL A 294 1.75 -4.26 -8.77
N LYS A 295 2.81 -5.04 -8.53
CA LYS A 295 3.56 -5.72 -9.58
C LYS A 295 2.98 -7.12 -9.77
N VAL A 296 2.39 -7.33 -10.93
CA VAL A 296 1.89 -8.63 -11.37
C VAL A 296 3.01 -9.32 -12.14
N SER A 297 3.45 -10.50 -11.71
CA SER A 297 4.34 -11.34 -12.52
C SER A 297 3.58 -11.90 -13.71
N VAL A 298 4.20 -11.85 -14.88
CA VAL A 298 3.66 -12.34 -16.15
C VAL A 298 4.70 -13.22 -16.87
N PRO A 299 4.28 -14.22 -17.68
CA PRO A 299 5.17 -14.91 -18.60
C PRO A 299 5.85 -13.94 -19.57
N LEU A 300 7.06 -14.27 -20.02
CA LEU A 300 7.84 -13.43 -20.93
C LEU A 300 7.06 -13.07 -22.21
N ASP A 301 6.32 -14.02 -22.78
CA ASP A 301 5.55 -13.87 -24.02
C ASP A 301 4.18 -13.19 -23.84
N ALA A 302 3.82 -12.76 -22.62
CA ALA A 302 2.53 -12.15 -22.35
C ALA A 302 2.43 -10.68 -22.83
N ASP A 303 1.31 -10.33 -23.46
CA ASP A 303 1.02 -8.95 -23.88
C ASP A 303 0.68 -8.08 -22.65
N LYS A 304 1.70 -7.33 -22.19
CA LYS A 304 1.60 -6.42 -21.05
C LYS A 304 0.61 -5.28 -21.25
N GLU A 305 0.48 -4.77 -22.48
CA GLU A 305 -0.49 -3.71 -22.77
C GLU A 305 -1.92 -4.25 -22.72
N LYS A 306 -2.16 -5.45 -23.28
CA LYS A 306 -3.44 -6.16 -23.14
C LYS A 306 -3.81 -6.31 -21.66
N ILE A 307 -2.90 -6.87 -20.85
CA ILE A 307 -3.14 -7.12 -19.41
C ILE A 307 -3.49 -5.84 -18.64
N HIS A 308 -2.76 -4.74 -18.84
CA HIS A 308 -3.04 -3.46 -18.19
C HIS A 308 -4.37 -2.82 -18.66
N ARG A 309 -4.68 -2.99 -19.96
CA ARG A 309 -5.89 -2.48 -20.63
C ARG A 309 -7.15 -3.26 -20.28
N GLU A 310 -7.04 -4.55 -19.99
CA GLU A 310 -8.14 -5.41 -19.52
C GLU A 310 -8.41 -5.22 -18.02
N PHE A 311 -7.36 -5.08 -17.20
CA PHE A 311 -7.53 -4.87 -15.76
C PHE A 311 -8.32 -3.58 -15.43
N THR A 312 -8.04 -2.48 -16.14
CA THR A 312 -8.55 -1.15 -15.75
C THR A 312 -10.09 -1.03 -15.83
N PRO A 313 -10.78 -1.43 -16.92
CA PRO A 313 -12.24 -1.43 -16.98
C PRO A 313 -12.90 -2.34 -15.93
N HIS A 314 -12.30 -3.50 -15.62
CA HIS A 314 -12.82 -4.40 -14.59
C HIS A 314 -12.70 -3.78 -13.19
N TYR A 315 -11.62 -3.05 -12.92
CA TYR A 315 -11.43 -2.33 -11.65
C TYR A 315 -12.43 -1.17 -11.52
N GLU A 316 -12.64 -0.39 -12.59
CA GLU A 316 -13.65 0.68 -12.61
C GLU A 316 -15.08 0.12 -12.49
N LEU A 317 -15.41 -0.99 -13.14
CA LEU A 317 -16.72 -1.64 -13.04
C LEU A 317 -16.95 -2.21 -11.64
N ALA A 318 -15.95 -2.84 -11.03
CA ALA A 318 -16.03 -3.33 -9.66
C ALA A 318 -16.18 -2.18 -8.64
N LEU A 319 -15.42 -1.09 -8.80
CA LEU A 319 -15.58 0.14 -8.01
C LEU A 319 -16.99 0.72 -8.15
N ASN A 320 -17.51 0.83 -9.37
CA ASN A 320 -18.85 1.37 -9.61
C ASN A 320 -19.96 0.46 -9.03
N ALA A 321 -19.83 -0.86 -9.12
CA ALA A 321 -20.76 -1.80 -8.49
C ALA A 321 -20.73 -1.72 -6.95
N ILE A 322 -19.54 -1.55 -6.37
CA ILE A 322 -19.36 -1.31 -4.92
C ILE A 322 -19.98 0.04 -4.53
N ALA A 323 -19.72 1.11 -5.29
CA ALA A 323 -20.26 2.44 -5.05
C ALA A 323 -21.79 2.47 -5.15
N GLN A 324 -22.39 1.86 -6.18
CA GLN A 324 -23.84 1.73 -6.31
C GLN A 324 -24.46 0.93 -5.17
N LYS A 325 -23.78 -0.12 -4.68
CA LYS A 325 -24.24 -0.88 -3.52
C LYS A 325 -24.20 -0.05 -2.22
N TYR A 326 -23.21 0.82 -2.05
CA TYR A 326 -23.17 1.78 -0.94
C TYR A 326 -24.21 2.90 -1.09
N GLN A 327 -24.42 3.42 -2.30
CA GLN A 327 -25.42 4.42 -2.65
C GLN A 327 -26.84 3.93 -2.30
N ALA A 328 -27.21 2.72 -2.76
CA ALA A 328 -28.49 2.11 -2.41
C ALA A 328 -28.64 1.84 -0.90
N LYS A 329 -27.55 1.50 -0.20
CA LYS A 329 -27.54 1.34 1.26
C LYS A 329 -27.69 2.67 2.02
N LEU A 330 -27.30 3.79 1.41
CA LEU A 330 -27.52 5.15 1.95
C LEU A 330 -28.95 5.61 1.71
N GLU A 331 -29.49 5.39 0.51
CA GLU A 331 -30.88 5.75 0.17
C GLU A 331 -31.90 4.96 1.02
N ALA A 332 -31.72 3.65 1.19
CA ALA A 332 -32.53 2.85 2.11
C ALA A 332 -32.38 3.29 3.58
N LYS A 333 -31.20 3.78 3.98
CA LYS A 333 -30.94 4.37 5.30
C LYS A 333 -31.74 5.66 5.52
N ASP A 334 -31.82 6.53 4.52
CA ASP A 334 -32.48 7.83 4.64
C ASP A 334 -34.01 7.71 4.65
N GLU A 335 -34.58 6.73 3.94
CA GLU A 335 -35.99 6.34 4.10
C GLU A 335 -36.25 5.79 5.51
N LEU A 336 -35.40 4.89 6.02
CA LEU A 336 -35.51 4.33 7.37
C LEU A 336 -35.41 5.41 8.46
N LEU A 337 -34.44 6.33 8.36
CA LEU A 337 -34.27 7.49 9.25
C LEU A 337 -35.49 8.42 9.24
N SER A 338 -36.13 8.59 8.08
CA SER A 338 -37.35 9.37 7.95
C SER A 338 -38.52 8.71 8.70
N SER A 339 -38.65 7.38 8.62
CA SER A 339 -39.66 6.63 9.39
C SER A 339 -39.42 6.70 10.91
N TYR A 340 -38.16 6.61 11.36
CA TYR A 340 -37.81 6.71 12.79
C TYR A 340 -38.10 8.10 13.37
N ARG A 341 -37.83 9.18 12.61
CA ARG A 341 -38.19 10.55 13.03
C ARG A 341 -39.69 10.69 13.31
N GLN A 342 -40.53 10.08 12.47
CA GLN A 342 -41.98 10.08 12.66
C GLN A 342 -42.41 9.28 13.90
N GLN A 343 -41.81 8.11 14.15
CA GLN A 343 -42.09 7.32 15.37
C GLN A 343 -41.64 8.01 16.66
N LEU A 344 -40.54 8.78 16.63
CA LEU A 344 -40.07 9.57 17.77
C LEU A 344 -41.03 10.71 18.11
N GLU A 345 -41.57 11.40 17.11
CA GLU A 345 -42.57 12.47 17.31
C GLU A 345 -43.86 11.92 17.93
N ASP A 346 -44.35 10.78 17.42
CA ASP A 346 -45.49 10.03 17.99
C ASP A 346 -45.25 9.58 19.43
N SER A 347 -44.03 9.12 19.75
CA SER A 347 -43.68 8.64 21.09
C SER A 347 -43.60 9.79 22.09
N ARG A 348 -43.04 10.93 21.67
CA ARG A 348 -42.95 12.16 22.46
C ARG A 348 -44.33 12.69 22.87
N GLN A 349 -45.37 12.52 22.04
CA GLN A 349 -46.75 12.86 22.44
C GLN A 349 -47.31 11.91 23.53
N ARG A 350 -46.94 10.62 23.51
CA ARG A 350 -47.40 9.64 24.52
C ARG A 350 -46.74 9.88 25.88
N GLU A 351 -45.46 10.25 25.91
CA GLU A 351 -44.75 10.62 27.15
C GLU A 351 -45.35 11.88 27.78
N LEU A 352 -45.68 12.89 26.96
CA LEU A 352 -46.41 14.08 27.43
C LEU A 352 -47.75 13.70 28.08
N GLN A 353 -48.51 12.75 27.51
CA GLN A 353 -49.74 12.22 28.14
C GLN A 353 -49.48 11.38 29.40
N GLN A 354 -48.39 10.63 29.49
CA GLN A 354 -48.07 9.88 30.72
C GLN A 354 -47.61 10.79 31.86
N SER A 355 -46.95 11.91 31.55
CA SER A 355 -46.42 12.84 32.55
C SER A 355 -47.49 13.47 33.45
N SER A 356 -48.71 13.72 32.94
CA SER A 356 -49.83 14.23 33.75
C SER A 356 -50.33 13.22 34.77
N ASN A 357 -50.39 11.94 34.40
CA ASN A 357 -50.87 10.87 35.29
C ASN A 357 -49.86 10.58 36.42
N LEU A 358 -48.56 10.75 36.16
CA LEU A 358 -47.51 10.61 37.18
C LEU A 358 -47.58 11.69 38.26
N GLN A 359 -48.04 12.92 37.94
CA GLN A 359 -48.21 13.98 38.93
C GLN A 359 -49.33 13.69 39.95
N GLU A 360 -50.38 12.95 39.57
CA GLU A 360 -51.41 12.51 40.52
C GLU A 360 -50.86 11.47 41.52
N ILE A 361 -50.06 10.52 41.04
CA ILE A 361 -49.52 9.41 41.85
C ILE A 361 -48.52 9.91 42.91
N ILE A 362 -47.67 10.88 42.56
CA ILE A 362 -46.65 11.43 43.47
C ILE A 362 -47.29 12.08 44.72
N ASN A 363 -48.45 12.73 44.57
CA ASN A 363 -49.17 13.35 45.69
C ASN A 363 -49.70 12.35 46.72
N ILE A 364 -49.89 11.08 46.35
CA ILE A 364 -50.46 10.04 47.24
C ILE A 364 -49.39 9.45 48.17
N LEU A 365 -48.15 9.29 47.68
CA LEU A 365 -47.09 8.54 48.36
C LEU A 365 -46.37 9.32 49.49
N ALA A 366 -46.55 10.64 49.57
CA ALA A 366 -45.80 11.53 50.46
C ALA A 366 -46.20 11.48 51.97
N SER A 367 -46.84 10.41 52.46
CA SER A 367 -47.61 10.44 53.73
C SER A 367 -47.35 9.27 54.72
N ARG A 368 -46.09 8.86 54.97
CA ARG A 368 -45.69 8.00 56.12
C ARG A 368 -44.20 8.13 56.51
N PRO A 369 -43.85 8.27 57.81
CA PRO A 369 -42.45 8.37 58.30
C PRO A 369 -41.97 7.15 59.15
N VAL A 370 -40.72 7.25 59.67
CA VAL A 370 -40.03 6.44 60.73
C VAL A 370 -39.11 5.29 60.23
N ASN A 371 -38.02 4.88 60.92
CA ASN A 371 -36.76 5.58 61.33
C ASN A 371 -35.76 4.57 61.97
N VAL A 372 -34.47 4.52 61.54
CA VAL A 372 -33.25 4.14 62.37
C VAL A 372 -33.18 2.66 62.88
N PRO A 373 -32.02 2.03 63.26
CA PRO A 373 -30.59 2.42 63.28
C PRO A 373 -29.62 1.52 62.44
N VAL A 374 -28.32 1.81 62.56
CA VAL A 374 -27.14 1.16 61.95
C VAL A 374 -26.32 0.37 63.00
N ASN A 375 -25.66 -0.74 62.63
CA ASN A 375 -24.26 -1.00 63.05
C ASN A 375 -23.49 -2.06 62.22
N VAL A 376 -22.16 -2.06 62.35
CA VAL A 376 -21.17 -2.89 61.62
C VAL A 376 -20.27 -3.64 62.63
N PRO A 377 -19.66 -4.78 62.24
CA PRO A 377 -18.38 -5.21 62.82
C PRO A 377 -17.29 -5.52 61.76
N GLU A 378 -16.04 -5.12 62.04
CA GLU A 378 -14.84 -5.51 61.28
C GLU A 378 -14.42 -6.97 61.57
N VAL A 379 -13.64 -7.57 60.65
CA VAL A 379 -12.66 -8.61 60.98
C VAL A 379 -11.34 -8.29 60.25
N LYS A 380 -10.21 -8.41 60.96
CA LYS A 380 -8.86 -8.07 60.48
C LYS A 380 -7.92 -9.25 60.72
N ALA A 381 -6.84 -9.30 59.94
CA ALA A 381 -5.71 -10.24 60.05
C ALA A 381 -5.97 -11.74 59.79
N ILE A 382 -5.76 -12.16 58.54
CA ILE A 382 -4.75 -13.20 58.28
C ILE A 382 -3.71 -12.58 57.34
N ALA A 383 -2.49 -12.41 57.87
CA ALA A 383 -1.29 -12.12 57.12
C ALA A 383 -0.23 -13.18 57.48
N GLU A 384 0.92 -13.17 56.82
CA GLU A 384 2.05 -14.09 57.06
C GLU A 384 1.81 -15.58 56.73
N ARG A 385 1.82 -15.91 55.42
CA ARG A 385 2.91 -16.73 54.84
C ARG A 385 2.82 -16.81 53.32
N GLN A 386 4.00 -16.93 52.69
CA GLN A 386 4.26 -16.98 51.25
C GLN A 386 3.88 -15.70 50.47
N SER A 387 4.90 -15.05 49.91
CA SER A 387 4.74 -14.03 48.88
C SER A 387 4.30 -14.69 47.57
N LEU A 388 3.03 -14.48 47.20
CA LEU A 388 2.52 -14.82 45.87
C LEU A 388 3.08 -13.82 44.85
N ALA A 389 4.30 -14.08 44.40
CA ALA A 389 4.88 -13.43 43.24
C ALA A 389 3.99 -13.72 42.01
N SER A 390 3.60 -12.67 41.27
CA SER A 390 2.83 -12.81 40.04
C SER A 390 3.70 -13.49 38.97
N LYS A 391 3.34 -14.72 38.61
CA LYS A 391 4.14 -15.53 37.68
C LYS A 391 3.92 -15.05 36.25
N LEU A 392 5.00 -14.80 35.51
CA LEU A 392 4.93 -14.27 34.15
C LEU A 392 5.09 -15.39 33.12
N VAL A 393 4.17 -15.45 32.16
CA VAL A 393 4.23 -16.33 30.99
C VAL A 393 4.21 -15.47 29.74
N ILE A 394 5.10 -15.73 28.79
CA ILE A 394 5.11 -15.09 27.47
C ILE A 394 4.93 -16.19 26.42
N LEU A 395 3.86 -16.09 25.63
CA LEU A 395 3.57 -16.95 24.50
C LEU A 395 3.84 -16.17 23.20
N MET A 396 4.91 -16.53 22.52
CA MET A 396 5.41 -15.86 21.32
C MET A 396 5.01 -16.67 20.09
N LEU A 397 4.14 -16.12 19.23
CA LEU A 397 3.60 -16.85 18.07
C LEU A 397 4.50 -16.76 16.81
N GLY A 398 5.48 -15.86 16.81
CA GLY A 398 6.41 -15.69 15.68
C GLY A 398 5.75 -15.12 14.41
N TYR A 399 6.33 -15.44 13.26
CA TYR A 399 5.91 -14.94 11.93
C TYR A 399 4.83 -15.80 11.26
N GLY A 400 3.85 -16.31 12.03
CA GLY A 400 2.75 -17.12 11.51
C GLY A 400 1.44 -16.36 11.24
N ASP A 401 0.50 -17.05 10.63
CA ASP A 401 -0.87 -16.58 10.36
C ASP A 401 -1.87 -17.75 10.40
N PHE A 402 -3.18 -17.47 10.31
CA PHE A 402 -4.21 -18.50 10.41
C PHE A 402 -4.35 -19.39 9.17
N THR A 403 -3.85 -18.97 8.01
CA THR A 403 -3.89 -19.73 6.75
C THR A 403 -2.73 -20.72 6.66
N ASN A 404 -1.54 -20.32 7.09
CA ASN A 404 -0.31 -21.12 7.04
C ASN A 404 0.02 -21.81 8.38
N GLY A 405 -0.60 -21.37 9.48
CA GLY A 405 -0.29 -21.78 10.83
C GLY A 405 0.89 -21.00 11.43
N PHE A 406 1.27 -21.39 12.66
CA PHE A 406 2.36 -20.79 13.41
C PHE A 406 3.42 -21.87 13.69
N PRO A 407 4.46 -21.99 12.84
CA PRO A 407 5.38 -23.14 12.85
C PRO A 407 6.43 -23.11 13.97
N ALA A 408 6.51 -22.04 14.76
CA ALA A 408 7.48 -21.86 15.84
C ALA A 408 6.88 -21.04 17.00
N VAL A 409 5.89 -21.60 17.68
CA VAL A 409 5.31 -20.98 18.87
C VAL A 409 6.20 -21.30 20.08
N THR A 410 6.68 -20.28 20.78
CA THR A 410 7.57 -20.45 21.94
C THR A 410 6.89 -19.93 23.20
N VAL A 411 6.82 -20.76 24.24
CA VAL A 411 6.41 -20.32 25.58
C VAL A 411 7.63 -20.13 26.47
N GLN A 412 7.64 -19.06 27.25
CA GLN A 412 8.58 -18.82 28.35
C GLN A 412 7.81 -18.58 29.65
N ILE A 413 8.24 -19.23 30.73
CA ILE A 413 7.72 -19.06 32.08
C ILE A 413 8.85 -18.49 32.94
N TRP A 414 8.56 -17.39 33.63
CA TRP A 414 9.46 -16.66 34.53
C TRP A 414 8.85 -16.62 35.94
N ALA A 415 9.59 -17.10 36.94
CA ALA A 415 9.29 -16.89 38.35
C ALA A 415 10.24 -15.86 38.99
N GLU A 416 9.82 -15.27 40.11
CA GLU A 416 10.63 -14.31 40.85
C GLU A 416 11.91 -14.98 41.40
N GLY A 417 13.07 -14.47 40.97
CA GLY A 417 14.39 -15.03 41.32
C GLY A 417 15.02 -15.95 40.26
N ASP A 418 14.29 -16.32 39.20
CA ASP A 418 14.85 -17.10 38.09
C ASP A 418 15.95 -16.33 37.34
N ARG A 419 17.07 -16.99 37.05
CA ARG A 419 18.14 -16.43 36.20
C ARG A 419 17.90 -16.65 34.69
N LEU A 420 17.06 -17.62 34.34
CA LEU A 420 16.70 -18.02 32.98
C LEU A 420 15.27 -18.60 33.01
N PRO A 421 14.43 -18.36 32.00
CA PRO A 421 13.06 -18.88 31.97
C PRO A 421 13.03 -20.40 31.75
N THR A 422 11.98 -21.05 32.26
CA THR A 422 11.57 -22.36 31.73
C THR A 422 10.95 -22.12 30.35
N GLN A 423 11.46 -22.75 29.29
CA GLN A 423 10.94 -22.58 27.93
C GLN A 423 10.55 -23.88 27.24
N CYS A 424 9.58 -23.81 26.32
CA CYS A 424 9.19 -24.90 25.42
C CYS A 424 8.77 -24.34 24.06
N ILE A 425 8.95 -25.13 23.00
CA ILE A 425 8.55 -24.80 21.63
C ILE A 425 7.46 -25.80 21.20
N GLY A 426 6.46 -25.30 20.50
CA GLY A 426 5.38 -26.05 19.87
C GLY A 426 4.96 -25.37 18.57
N GLN A 427 3.85 -25.83 17.97
CA GLN A 427 3.32 -25.24 16.73
C GLN A 427 1.80 -25.20 16.79
N LEU A 428 1.20 -24.20 16.17
CA LEU A 428 -0.25 -24.16 15.93
C LEU A 428 -0.49 -24.43 14.44
N PRO A 429 -1.43 -25.32 14.06
CA PRO A 429 -1.74 -25.59 12.67
C PRO A 429 -2.47 -24.40 12.01
N PRO A 430 -2.68 -24.42 10.69
CA PRO A 430 -3.72 -23.62 10.05
C PRO A 430 -5.07 -23.75 10.77
N ALA A 431 -5.78 -22.63 10.86
CA ALA A 431 -7.17 -22.53 11.30
C ALA A 431 -7.82 -21.23 10.73
N PRO A 432 -7.93 -21.09 9.39
CA PRO A 432 -8.48 -19.90 8.75
C PRO A 432 -9.94 -19.61 9.14
N GLU A 433 -10.65 -20.61 9.66
CA GLU A 433 -11.99 -20.49 10.22
C GLU A 433 -12.06 -19.51 11.40
N ILE A 434 -11.03 -19.41 12.24
CA ILE A 434 -11.05 -18.56 13.45
C ILE A 434 -11.22 -17.06 13.10
N PRO A 435 -10.39 -16.45 12.23
CA PRO A 435 -10.60 -15.05 11.84
C PRO A 435 -11.81 -14.86 10.91
N GLU A 436 -12.29 -15.89 10.20
CA GLU A 436 -13.56 -15.80 9.48
C GLU A 436 -14.76 -15.70 10.44
N LEU A 437 -14.80 -16.55 11.46
CA LEU A 437 -15.81 -16.52 12.52
C LEU A 437 -15.76 -15.19 13.29
N TYR A 438 -14.56 -14.70 13.64
CA TYR A 438 -14.43 -13.39 14.26
C TYR A 438 -14.96 -12.27 13.35
N ARG A 439 -14.67 -12.28 12.04
CA ARG A 439 -15.22 -11.30 11.08
C ARG A 439 -16.74 -11.39 10.93
N ARG A 440 -17.32 -12.60 10.95
CA ARG A 440 -18.78 -12.81 10.95
C ARG A 440 -19.40 -12.21 12.22
N TRP A 441 -18.88 -12.57 13.39
CA TRP A 441 -19.30 -12.03 14.69
C TRP A 441 -19.18 -10.51 14.74
N GLN A 442 -18.03 -9.96 14.34
CA GLN A 442 -17.76 -8.52 14.32
C GLN A 442 -18.78 -7.79 13.45
N SER A 443 -19.09 -8.33 12.26
CA SER A 443 -20.09 -7.74 11.37
C SER A 443 -21.52 -7.78 11.90
N LEU A 444 -21.90 -8.76 12.72
CA LEU A 444 -23.22 -8.76 13.38
C LEU A 444 -23.23 -7.80 14.58
N TYR A 445 -22.20 -7.86 15.44
CA TYR A 445 -22.01 -6.98 16.59
C TYR A 445 -22.01 -5.49 16.20
N HIS A 446 -21.33 -5.13 15.11
CA HIS A 446 -21.34 -3.78 14.52
C HIS A 446 -22.72 -3.36 13.99
N ASN A 447 -23.57 -4.30 13.56
CA ASN A 447 -24.90 -4.02 13.00
C ASN A 447 -26.03 -4.02 14.05
N LEU A 448 -25.76 -4.36 15.32
CA LEU A 448 -26.77 -4.39 16.40
C LEU A 448 -27.45 -3.04 16.70
N GLY A 449 -26.97 -1.93 16.15
CA GLY A 449 -27.54 -0.59 16.39
C GLY A 449 -27.32 -0.05 17.81
N LEU A 450 -26.38 -0.64 18.56
CA LEU A 450 -26.02 -0.19 19.90
C LEU A 450 -25.43 1.23 19.84
N LEU A 451 -25.81 2.09 20.80
CA LEU A 451 -25.19 3.39 21.02
C LEU A 451 -23.78 3.21 21.58
N THR A 452 -22.81 3.09 20.66
CA THR A 452 -21.38 3.02 20.95
C THR A 452 -20.76 4.42 20.99
N ARG A 453 -19.58 4.56 21.60
CA ARG A 453 -18.79 5.81 21.61
C ARG A 453 -18.13 6.13 20.25
N LEU A 454 -18.84 5.93 19.14
CA LEU A 454 -18.46 6.28 17.77
C LEU A 454 -19.38 7.37 17.23
N ASP A 455 -18.81 8.30 16.47
CA ASP A 455 -19.52 9.42 15.82
C ASP A 455 -20.39 8.98 14.61
N PHE A 456 -20.57 7.67 14.39
CA PHE A 456 -21.24 7.13 13.20
C PHE A 456 -22.13 5.92 13.50
N ILE A 457 -23.43 6.06 13.23
CA ILE A 457 -24.39 4.95 13.34
C ILE A 457 -24.18 3.99 12.15
N LEU A 458 -23.72 2.78 12.46
CA LEU A 458 -23.46 1.72 11.48
C LEU A 458 -24.78 1.26 10.80
N PRO A 459 -24.74 0.79 9.54
CA PRO A 459 -25.97 0.52 8.79
C PRO A 459 -26.69 -0.74 9.26
N GLN A 460 -27.87 -0.58 9.88
CA GLN A 460 -28.85 -1.64 9.98
C GLN A 460 -29.20 -2.14 8.57
N ASP A 461 -29.09 -3.45 8.37
CA ASP A 461 -29.60 -4.13 7.18
C ASP A 461 -29.91 -5.59 7.56
N THR A 462 -31.19 -5.95 7.47
CA THR A 462 -31.76 -7.32 7.53
C THR A 462 -31.50 -8.22 8.75
N ASN A 463 -32.60 -8.73 9.32
CA ASN A 463 -32.81 -10.10 9.83
C ASN A 463 -31.60 -10.89 10.38
N PHE A 464 -31.08 -10.50 11.55
CA PHE A 464 -30.33 -11.38 12.45
C PHE A 464 -30.86 -11.20 13.88
N SER A 465 -30.94 -12.28 14.65
CA SER A 465 -31.38 -12.25 16.05
C SER A 465 -30.17 -12.13 17.00
N LYS A 466 -30.44 -12.04 18.31
CA LYS A 466 -29.39 -12.15 19.32
C LYS A 466 -28.78 -13.56 19.36
N GLU A 467 -29.57 -14.58 19.02
CA GLU A 467 -29.15 -15.99 19.01
C GLU A 467 -28.08 -16.22 17.92
N ASP A 468 -28.20 -15.59 16.73
CA ASP A 468 -27.17 -15.66 15.67
C ASP A 468 -25.76 -15.20 16.13
N ILE A 469 -25.70 -14.30 17.13
CA ILE A 469 -24.44 -13.81 17.70
C ILE A 469 -23.94 -14.74 18.82
N GLU A 470 -24.84 -15.38 19.55
CA GLU A 470 -24.51 -16.36 20.58
C GLU A 470 -24.02 -17.68 19.95
N ASP A 471 -24.68 -18.16 18.90
CA ASP A 471 -24.24 -19.29 18.06
C ASP A 471 -22.84 -19.05 17.47
N LEU A 472 -22.57 -17.85 16.92
CA LEU A 472 -21.24 -17.48 16.43
C LEU A 472 -20.19 -17.36 17.53
N ALA A 473 -20.57 -16.97 18.74
CA ALA A 473 -19.68 -16.90 19.89
C ALA A 473 -19.29 -18.29 20.40
N GLU A 474 -20.24 -19.22 20.44
CA GLU A 474 -19.99 -20.63 20.76
C GLU A 474 -19.17 -21.32 19.66
N GLU A 475 -19.48 -21.10 18.36
CA GLU A 475 -18.71 -21.64 17.23
C GLU A 475 -17.24 -21.15 17.28
N LEU A 476 -17.01 -19.85 17.52
CA LEU A 476 -15.67 -19.28 17.67
C LEU A 476 -14.93 -19.86 18.89
N GLU A 477 -15.61 -20.04 20.03
CA GLU A 477 -15.00 -20.65 21.22
C GLU A 477 -14.61 -22.10 20.97
N GLU A 478 -15.45 -22.89 20.29
CA GLU A 478 -15.14 -24.28 19.96
C GLU A 478 -13.91 -24.36 19.03
N GLN A 479 -13.89 -23.59 17.93
CA GLN A 479 -12.76 -23.64 16.99
C GLN A 479 -11.46 -23.14 17.64
N LEU A 480 -11.52 -22.08 18.47
CA LEU A 480 -10.37 -21.58 19.24
C LEU A 480 -9.82 -22.66 20.18
N ASN A 481 -10.67 -23.33 20.95
CA ASN A 481 -10.22 -24.36 21.90
C ASN A 481 -9.78 -25.65 21.21
N LYS A 482 -10.40 -26.04 20.10
CA LYS A 482 -9.98 -27.15 19.23
C LYS A 482 -8.59 -26.90 18.62
N TRP A 483 -8.31 -25.67 18.21
CA TRP A 483 -7.01 -25.23 17.68
C TRP A 483 -5.92 -25.21 18.75
N LEU A 484 -6.22 -24.67 19.94
CA LEU A 484 -5.28 -24.65 21.07
C LEU A 484 -5.06 -26.05 21.69
N ASN A 485 -6.02 -26.97 21.60
CA ASN A 485 -5.85 -28.38 21.97
C ASN A 485 -5.20 -29.25 20.86
N SER A 486 -4.69 -28.64 19.78
CA SER A 486 -4.02 -29.36 18.69
C SER A 486 -2.78 -30.16 19.15
N LYS A 487 -2.52 -31.28 18.48
CA LYS A 487 -1.42 -32.22 18.84
C LYS A 487 -0.03 -31.55 18.89
N SER A 488 0.18 -30.51 18.09
CA SER A 488 1.43 -29.76 17.97
C SER A 488 1.59 -28.65 19.02
N PHE A 489 0.50 -28.14 19.59
CA PHE A 489 0.54 -27.17 20.69
C PHE A 489 0.48 -27.83 22.07
N ARG A 490 -0.06 -29.06 22.15
CA ARG A 490 -0.16 -29.86 23.38
C ARG A 490 1.08 -29.90 24.29
N PRO A 491 2.35 -29.85 23.81
CA PRO A 491 3.51 -29.71 24.70
C PRO A 491 3.52 -28.42 25.54
N ILE A 492 3.06 -27.30 24.97
CA ILE A 492 2.94 -26.00 25.65
C ILE A 492 1.81 -26.05 26.66
N ASP A 493 0.61 -26.47 26.24
CA ASP A 493 -0.55 -26.61 27.14
C ASP A 493 -0.23 -27.51 28.34
N LYS A 494 0.38 -28.67 28.08
CA LYS A 494 0.82 -29.60 29.13
C LYS A 494 1.79 -28.93 30.10
N LEU A 495 2.81 -28.23 29.59
CA LEU A 495 3.79 -27.54 30.44
C LEU A 495 3.12 -26.49 31.33
N LEU A 496 2.16 -25.73 30.82
CA LEU A 496 1.40 -24.77 31.62
C LEU A 496 0.62 -25.48 32.74
N ARG A 497 -0.14 -26.53 32.42
CA ARG A 497 -0.95 -27.28 33.40
C ARG A 497 -0.10 -28.08 34.41
N GLU A 498 1.15 -28.42 34.09
CA GLU A 498 2.11 -29.02 35.04
C GLU A 498 2.84 -28.00 35.92
N LYS A 499 2.92 -26.72 35.51
CA LYS A 499 3.69 -25.67 36.21
C LYS A 499 2.86 -24.76 37.12
N PHE A 500 1.56 -24.65 36.87
CA PHE A 500 0.66 -23.75 37.59
C PHE A 500 -0.40 -24.52 38.38
N MET A 501 -0.79 -23.98 39.54
CA MET A 501 -1.97 -24.41 40.28
C MET A 501 -3.15 -23.49 39.97
N HIS A 502 -4.40 -23.99 40.02
CA HIS A 502 -5.61 -23.20 39.74
C HIS A 502 -5.76 -21.92 40.61
N SER A 503 -5.05 -21.86 41.74
CA SER A 503 -5.00 -20.76 42.70
C SER A 503 -3.89 -19.73 42.46
N ASP A 504 -2.97 -19.98 41.53
CA ASP A 504 -1.84 -19.10 41.20
C ASP A 504 -2.29 -17.83 40.48
N GLU A 505 -1.74 -16.68 40.87
CA GLU A 505 -1.85 -15.45 40.09
C GLU A 505 -0.79 -15.43 38.98
N MET A 506 -1.24 -15.28 37.73
CA MET A 506 -0.40 -15.47 36.55
C MET A 506 -0.78 -14.49 35.44
N LEU A 507 0.21 -13.85 34.82
CA LEU A 507 0.02 -13.08 33.59
C LEU A 507 0.46 -13.89 32.38
N LEU A 508 -0.43 -14.09 31.41
CA LEU A 508 -0.13 -14.66 30.11
C LEU A 508 -0.06 -13.55 29.05
N ILE A 509 1.14 -13.19 28.62
CA ILE A 509 1.36 -12.25 27.53
C ILE A 509 1.33 -13.00 26.20
N ILE A 510 0.43 -12.60 25.30
CA ILE A 510 0.37 -13.04 23.90
C ILE A 510 1.18 -12.04 23.06
N GLN A 511 2.30 -12.49 22.47
CA GLN A 511 3.17 -11.66 21.65
C GLN A 511 3.03 -12.01 20.16
N SER A 512 2.59 -11.04 19.36
CA SER A 512 2.50 -11.12 17.90
C SER A 512 2.31 -9.73 17.26
N GLU A 513 2.77 -9.51 16.03
CA GLU A 513 2.38 -8.37 15.18
C GLU A 513 1.15 -8.65 14.29
N ASN A 514 0.68 -9.90 14.22
CA ASN A 514 -0.50 -10.26 13.44
C ASN A 514 -1.77 -9.65 14.11
N LEU A 515 -2.56 -8.91 13.33
CA LEU A 515 -3.76 -8.21 13.83
C LEU A 515 -4.90 -9.19 14.20
N GLU A 516 -5.09 -10.26 13.42
CA GLU A 516 -6.10 -11.31 13.71
C GLU A 516 -5.78 -12.00 15.06
N VAL A 517 -4.49 -12.22 15.35
CA VAL A 517 -4.03 -12.77 16.64
C VAL A 517 -4.36 -11.84 17.81
N ARG A 518 -4.33 -10.52 17.60
CA ARG A 518 -4.71 -9.50 18.61
C ARG A 518 -6.22 -9.35 18.76
N GLN A 519 -7.00 -9.70 17.73
CA GLN A 519 -8.45 -9.69 17.76
C GLN A 519 -9.06 -10.87 18.53
N ILE A 520 -8.36 -12.00 18.66
CA ILE A 520 -8.91 -13.18 19.35
C ILE A 520 -9.33 -12.87 20.80
N PRO A 521 -10.52 -13.32 21.24
CA PRO A 521 -10.98 -13.23 22.62
C PRO A 521 -10.26 -14.27 23.50
N TRP A 522 -8.95 -14.11 23.72
CA TRP A 522 -8.08 -15.13 24.37
C TRP A 522 -8.57 -15.68 25.71
N HIS A 523 -9.33 -14.89 26.49
CA HIS A 523 -9.96 -15.34 27.74
C HIS A 523 -10.96 -16.51 27.59
N LEU A 524 -11.41 -16.83 26.36
CA LEU A 524 -12.24 -18.01 26.08
C LEU A 524 -11.44 -19.32 26.04
N TRP A 525 -10.10 -19.28 26.05
CA TRP A 525 -9.27 -20.48 26.16
C TRP A 525 -9.58 -21.21 27.49
N ASP A 526 -9.92 -22.50 27.39
CA ASP A 526 -10.25 -23.41 28.50
C ASP A 526 -9.26 -23.35 29.68
N PHE A 527 -7.99 -23.08 29.42
CA PHE A 527 -6.95 -22.85 30.40
C PHE A 527 -7.22 -21.57 31.22
N LEU A 528 -7.50 -20.43 30.57
CA LEU A 528 -7.83 -19.18 31.26
C LEU A 528 -9.21 -19.22 31.93
N LYS A 529 -10.15 -20.05 31.45
CA LYS A 529 -11.40 -20.35 32.17
C LYS A 529 -11.15 -21.22 33.42
N SER A 530 -10.23 -22.18 33.35
CA SER A 530 -9.88 -23.11 34.43
C SER A 530 -8.99 -22.49 35.52
N TYR A 531 -8.13 -21.54 35.17
CA TYR A 531 -7.20 -20.87 36.08
C TYR A 531 -7.74 -19.48 36.42
N ARG A 532 -8.57 -19.40 37.48
CA ARG A 532 -9.40 -18.22 37.79
C ARG A 532 -8.63 -16.96 38.22
N LYS A 533 -7.34 -17.07 38.54
CA LYS A 533 -6.42 -15.93 38.76
C LYS A 533 -5.40 -15.73 37.64
N ALA A 534 -5.47 -16.49 36.55
CA ALA A 534 -4.74 -16.17 35.33
C ALA A 534 -5.43 -15.02 34.60
N GLN A 535 -4.66 -14.11 34.02
CA GLN A 535 -5.15 -13.03 33.15
C GLN A 535 -4.25 -12.94 31.92
N PHE A 536 -4.81 -12.53 30.78
CA PHE A 536 -4.04 -12.32 29.55
C PHE A 536 -3.74 -10.84 29.27
N ALA A 537 -2.70 -10.58 28.49
CA ALA A 537 -2.42 -9.28 27.88
C ALA A 537 -1.83 -9.47 26.47
N LEU A 538 -1.96 -8.46 25.62
CA LEU A 538 -1.35 -8.41 24.29
C LEU A 538 0.00 -7.67 24.34
N CYS A 539 0.90 -7.99 23.41
CA CYS A 539 2.24 -7.41 23.34
C CYS A 539 2.75 -7.29 21.90
N SER A 540 3.41 -6.17 21.57
CA SER A 540 4.25 -6.06 20.37
C SER A 540 5.62 -6.68 20.64
N PRO A 541 6.18 -7.51 19.73
CA PRO A 541 7.51 -8.09 19.89
C PRO A 541 8.66 -7.07 19.99
N PHE A 542 8.47 -5.79 19.64
CA PHE A 542 9.44 -4.74 19.98
C PHE A 542 9.00 -3.96 21.22
N TYR A 543 9.78 -4.10 22.29
CA TYR A 543 9.57 -3.39 23.55
C TYR A 543 10.91 -3.17 24.27
N ARG A 544 10.95 -2.16 25.13
CA ARG A 544 12.09 -1.86 26.01
C ARG A 544 11.60 -1.26 27.32
N ARG A 545 12.43 -1.39 28.36
CA ARG A 545 12.24 -0.64 29.60
C ARG A 545 12.59 0.83 29.39
N ILE A 546 11.90 1.73 30.07
CA ILE A 546 12.32 3.13 30.24
C ILE A 546 12.74 3.28 31.70
N GLU A 547 13.97 3.76 31.93
CA GLU A 547 14.39 4.11 33.28
C GLU A 547 13.62 5.35 33.74
N LYS A 548 12.87 5.20 34.84
CA LYS A 548 12.03 6.25 35.42
C LYS A 548 12.40 6.43 36.89
N PRO A 549 12.42 7.66 37.43
CA PRO A 549 12.29 7.84 38.87
C PRO A 549 10.94 7.25 39.31
N SER A 550 10.90 6.53 40.43
CA SER A 550 9.64 6.15 41.08
C SER A 550 9.21 7.30 42.00
N PRO A 551 8.21 8.12 41.64
CA PRO A 551 7.82 9.25 42.46
C PRO A 551 7.11 8.73 43.72
N GLN A 552 7.72 8.93 44.89
CA GLN A 552 7.08 8.61 46.17
C GLN A 552 6.00 9.65 46.46
N ARG A 553 4.79 9.40 45.97
CA ARG A 553 3.58 10.22 46.21
C ARG A 553 2.70 9.56 47.27
N ALA A 554 2.03 10.36 48.10
CA ALA A 554 1.11 9.88 49.13
C ALA A 554 -0.32 9.61 48.61
N LYS A 555 -0.56 9.84 47.31
CA LYS A 555 -1.76 9.48 46.55
C LYS A 555 -1.37 9.27 45.08
N LEU A 556 -2.14 8.44 44.37
CA LEU A 556 -2.01 8.28 42.92
C LEU A 556 -2.53 9.53 42.19
N ARG A 557 -1.82 10.03 41.19
CA ARG A 557 -2.25 11.17 40.36
C ARG A 557 -2.83 10.69 39.04
N ILE A 558 -4.07 11.10 38.76
CA ILE A 558 -4.82 10.72 37.56
C ILE A 558 -5.05 11.96 36.69
N LEU A 559 -4.56 11.95 35.45
CA LEU A 559 -5.00 12.92 34.43
C LEU A 559 -6.21 12.35 33.70
N ALA A 560 -7.37 12.95 33.89
CA ALA A 560 -8.62 12.54 33.25
C ALA A 560 -9.03 13.53 32.16
N VAL A 561 -8.99 13.11 30.89
CA VAL A 561 -9.50 13.88 29.75
C VAL A 561 -10.89 13.37 29.39
N LEU A 562 -11.89 14.22 29.57
CA LEU A 562 -13.23 14.05 29.02
C LEU A 562 -13.25 14.78 27.68
N GLY A 563 -13.23 14.01 26.59
CA GLY A 563 -13.16 14.50 25.22
C GLY A 563 -14.51 14.99 24.69
N ASN A 564 -14.67 14.97 23.35
CA ASN A 564 -15.96 15.17 22.70
C ASN A 564 -17.04 14.27 23.37
N SER A 565 -18.18 14.87 23.72
CA SER A 565 -19.29 14.22 24.44
C SER A 565 -20.57 14.00 23.61
N VAL A 566 -20.50 14.12 22.27
CA VAL A 566 -21.68 14.04 21.39
C VAL A 566 -22.28 12.63 21.39
N GLY A 567 -23.39 12.46 22.10
CA GLY A 567 -24.14 11.20 22.17
C GLY A 567 -23.63 10.22 23.24
N ILE A 568 -22.69 10.62 24.09
CA ILE A 568 -22.10 9.78 25.16
C ILE A 568 -22.10 10.50 26.51
N ASN A 569 -22.26 9.77 27.61
CA ASN A 569 -22.33 10.34 28.95
C ASN A 569 -20.97 10.32 29.67
N VAL A 570 -20.08 11.25 29.30
CA VAL A 570 -18.78 11.44 29.99
C VAL A 570 -18.91 11.92 31.44
N ASP A 571 -20.05 12.49 31.84
CA ASP A 571 -20.32 12.87 33.24
C ASP A 571 -20.55 11.65 34.16
N ALA A 572 -20.85 10.47 33.61
CA ALA A 572 -20.83 9.22 34.38
C ALA A 572 -19.39 8.76 34.67
N ASP A 573 -18.53 8.71 33.64
CA ASP A 573 -17.09 8.44 33.78
C ASP A 573 -16.43 9.43 34.77
N ARG A 574 -16.83 10.70 34.70
CA ARG A 574 -16.39 11.75 35.63
C ARG A 574 -16.70 11.40 37.09
N LYS A 575 -17.95 11.06 37.41
CA LYS A 575 -18.37 10.73 38.78
C LYS A 575 -17.62 9.52 39.34
N ILE A 576 -17.45 8.49 38.51
CA ILE A 576 -16.66 7.30 38.83
C ILE A 576 -15.22 7.65 39.23
N LEU A 577 -14.64 8.71 38.64
CA LEU A 577 -13.29 9.21 38.93
C LEU A 577 -13.24 10.28 40.04
N GLU A 578 -14.36 10.94 40.36
CA GLU A 578 -14.52 11.86 41.50
C GLU A 578 -14.77 11.10 42.82
N ASP A 579 -15.38 9.91 42.78
CA ASP A 579 -15.62 9.04 43.94
C ASP A 579 -14.35 8.38 44.52
N LEU A 580 -13.21 8.45 43.82
CA LEU A 580 -11.92 7.84 44.21
C LEU A 580 -11.18 8.64 45.28
N GLN A 581 -11.44 8.33 46.55
CA GLN A 581 -10.85 9.04 47.70
C GLN A 581 -9.34 8.81 47.84
N GLU A 582 -8.79 7.71 47.30
CA GLU A 582 -7.37 7.37 47.34
C GLU A 582 -6.52 8.14 46.30
N ALA A 583 -7.16 8.82 45.33
CA ALA A 583 -6.51 9.49 44.21
C ALA A 583 -6.51 11.03 44.31
N GLU A 584 -5.68 11.65 43.48
CA GLU A 584 -5.75 13.05 43.05
C GLU A 584 -6.09 13.07 41.56
N THR A 585 -7.38 13.22 41.22
CA THR A 585 -7.83 13.31 39.82
C THR A 585 -7.87 14.76 39.36
N VAL A 586 -7.17 15.06 38.26
CA VAL A 586 -7.22 16.35 37.56
C VAL A 586 -7.99 16.18 36.27
N PHE A 587 -9.15 16.83 36.18
CA PHE A 587 -10.03 16.79 35.01
C PHE A 587 -9.69 17.87 34.00
N LEU A 588 -9.61 17.48 32.73
CA LEU A 588 -9.72 18.33 31.57
C LEU A 588 -11.03 17.98 30.86
N VAL A 589 -11.92 18.95 30.66
CA VAL A 589 -13.25 18.74 30.07
C VAL A 589 -13.35 19.55 28.79
N GLU A 590 -13.46 18.86 27.66
CA GLU A 590 -13.33 19.41 26.31
C GLU A 590 -12.14 20.40 26.16
N PRO A 591 -10.93 20.06 26.64
CA PRO A 591 -9.78 20.97 26.65
C PRO A 591 -9.34 21.38 25.25
N THR A 592 -8.69 22.53 25.14
CA THR A 592 -7.91 22.86 23.93
C THR A 592 -6.63 22.02 23.84
N ARG A 593 -6.07 21.87 22.64
CA ARG A 593 -4.76 21.22 22.43
C ARG A 593 -3.68 21.77 23.36
N GLN A 594 -3.64 23.10 23.59
CA GLN A 594 -2.60 23.72 24.41
C GLN A 594 -2.73 23.38 25.90
N GLU A 595 -3.96 23.25 26.42
CA GLU A 595 -4.20 22.89 27.82
C GLU A 595 -3.87 21.42 28.09
N PHE A 596 -4.19 20.52 27.14
CA PHE A 596 -3.85 19.11 27.23
C PHE A 596 -2.33 18.88 27.14
N ASP A 597 -1.66 19.49 26.16
CA ASP A 597 -0.20 19.41 26.00
C ASP A 597 0.51 19.89 27.29
N LYS A 598 0.07 21.03 27.84
CA LYS A 598 0.57 21.59 29.10
C LYS A 598 0.43 20.64 30.30
N GLN A 599 -0.64 19.86 30.39
CA GLN A 599 -0.77 18.86 31.48
C GLN A 599 0.09 17.63 31.25
N LEU A 600 0.29 17.18 30.00
CA LEU A 600 1.26 16.11 29.71
C LEU A 600 2.70 16.55 30.07
N TRP A 601 3.04 17.82 29.85
CA TRP A 601 4.29 18.45 30.29
C TRP A 601 4.31 18.89 31.77
N ASN A 602 3.39 18.44 32.62
CA ASN A 602 3.39 18.78 34.05
C ASN A 602 4.63 18.17 34.76
N GLU A 603 5.38 18.98 35.50
CA GLU A 603 6.62 18.55 36.20
C GLU A 603 6.35 17.58 37.34
N GLN A 604 5.19 17.66 37.98
CA GLN A 604 4.79 16.75 39.05
C GLN A 604 4.56 15.32 38.53
N GLY A 605 4.29 15.16 37.23
CA GLY A 605 3.99 13.89 36.58
C GLY A 605 2.65 13.28 36.96
N TRP A 606 2.35 12.14 36.34
CA TRP A 606 1.10 11.37 36.50
C TRP A 606 1.42 9.91 36.80
N ASP A 607 0.48 9.19 37.41
CA ASP A 607 0.55 7.72 37.57
C ASP A 607 -0.35 7.02 36.57
N ILE A 608 -1.55 7.60 36.36
CA ILE A 608 -2.57 7.12 35.43
C ILE A 608 -2.98 8.26 34.48
N PHE A 609 -3.16 7.94 33.21
CA PHE A 609 -3.86 8.75 32.22
C PHE A 609 -5.17 8.06 31.85
N CYS A 610 -6.29 8.78 31.86
CA CYS A 610 -7.60 8.26 31.47
C CYS A 610 -8.22 9.16 30.40
N PHE A 611 -8.63 8.57 29.27
CA PHE A 611 -9.37 9.25 28.21
C PHE A 611 -10.77 8.65 28.09
N SER A 612 -11.78 9.51 28.13
CA SER A 612 -13.19 9.17 27.94
C SER A 612 -13.77 10.11 26.88
N GLY A 613 -14.08 9.59 25.70
CA GLY A 613 -14.49 10.37 24.53
C GLY A 613 -14.53 9.52 23.27
N HIS A 614 -14.74 10.16 22.13
CA HIS A 614 -14.65 9.50 20.82
C HIS A 614 -13.19 9.27 20.40
N SER A 615 -12.95 8.14 19.75
CA SER A 615 -11.66 7.76 19.19
C SER A 615 -11.85 6.81 18.02
N SER A 616 -10.98 6.89 17.02
CA SER A 616 -10.98 5.96 15.88
C SER A 616 -9.57 5.82 15.29
N SER A 617 -9.37 4.80 14.46
CA SER A 617 -8.12 4.57 13.74
C SER A 617 -8.34 4.03 12.33
N GLN A 618 -7.29 4.08 11.52
CA GLN A 618 -7.26 3.42 10.23
C GLN A 618 -7.21 1.90 10.41
N TRP A 619 -7.84 1.16 9.50
CA TRP A 619 -8.02 -0.30 9.53
C TRP A 619 -6.73 -1.13 9.68
N ASP A 620 -5.56 -0.55 9.41
CA ASP A 620 -4.26 -1.20 9.59
C ASP A 620 -3.64 -1.01 10.99
N GLY A 621 -4.32 -0.24 11.86
CA GLY A 621 -3.91 0.11 13.21
C GLY A 621 -2.66 0.98 13.30
N LYS A 622 -2.21 1.65 12.22
CA LYS A 622 -1.01 2.50 12.24
C LYS A 622 -1.30 3.96 12.61
N ASN A 623 -2.49 4.46 12.29
CA ASN A 623 -2.88 5.86 12.45
C ASN A 623 -4.20 5.96 13.22
N GLY A 624 -4.14 6.33 14.50
CA GLY A 624 -5.29 6.54 15.38
C GLY A 624 -5.31 7.92 16.01
N TRP A 625 -6.50 8.33 16.45
CA TRP A 625 -6.78 9.65 16.99
C TRP A 625 -7.82 9.63 18.11
N ILE A 626 -7.79 10.70 18.90
CA ILE A 626 -8.75 11.01 19.96
C ILE A 626 -9.35 12.40 19.73
N GLU A 627 -10.65 12.54 20.00
CA GLU A 627 -11.34 13.84 19.92
C GLU A 627 -11.35 14.48 21.30
N ILE A 628 -10.44 15.43 21.51
CA ILE A 628 -10.27 16.07 22.82
C ILE A 628 -11.35 17.12 23.10
N ASN A 629 -12.02 17.63 22.07
CA ASN A 629 -13.22 18.45 22.16
C ASN A 629 -14.00 18.38 20.84
N LYS A 630 -15.18 19.02 20.75
CA LYS A 630 -16.06 19.07 19.56
C LYS A 630 -15.43 19.69 18.28
N THR A 631 -14.19 20.16 18.33
CA THR A 631 -13.51 20.86 17.23
C THR A 631 -12.06 20.43 16.98
N GLU A 632 -11.40 19.77 17.95
CA GLU A 632 -10.00 19.29 17.83
C GLU A 632 -9.90 17.77 17.95
N GLN A 633 -9.57 17.15 16.81
CA GLN A 633 -9.18 15.76 16.67
C GLN A 633 -7.65 15.67 16.65
N LEU A 634 -7.05 14.91 17.57
CA LEU A 634 -5.59 14.76 17.68
C LEU A 634 -5.14 13.33 17.38
N ALA A 635 -4.19 13.18 16.47
CA ALA A 635 -3.52 11.91 16.22
C ALA A 635 -2.42 11.65 17.28
N ILE A 636 -2.17 10.38 17.61
CA ILE A 636 -1.28 10.00 18.73
C ILE A 636 0.20 10.37 18.48
N ASP A 637 0.64 10.40 17.22
CA ASP A 637 1.96 10.88 16.80
C ASP A 637 2.17 12.35 17.16
N GLN A 638 1.14 13.19 16.99
CA GLN A 638 1.18 14.61 17.39
C GLN A 638 1.36 14.81 18.90
N LEU A 639 1.09 13.78 19.71
CA LEU A 639 1.23 13.79 21.17
C LEU A 639 2.50 13.06 21.66
N GLU A 640 3.28 12.45 20.76
CA GLU A 640 4.41 11.57 21.08
C GLU A 640 5.37 12.17 22.12
N ASN A 641 5.86 13.40 21.91
CA ASN A 641 6.85 14.02 22.80
C ASN A 641 6.26 14.35 24.19
N ALA A 642 5.00 14.78 24.25
CA ALA A 642 4.32 15.11 25.49
C ALA A 642 3.98 13.84 26.30
N LEU A 643 3.55 12.77 25.62
CA LEU A 643 3.34 11.46 26.22
C LEU A 643 4.66 10.83 26.70
N ARG A 644 5.76 10.93 25.92
CA ARG A 644 7.11 10.52 26.37
C ARG A 644 7.52 11.24 27.65
N ALA A 645 7.31 12.55 27.73
CA ALA A 645 7.58 13.32 28.96
C ALA A 645 6.74 12.85 30.16
N ALA A 646 5.46 12.54 29.97
CA ALA A 646 4.61 11.97 31.02
C ALA A 646 5.07 10.56 31.46
N ILE A 647 5.52 9.73 30.51
CA ILE A 647 6.09 8.38 30.74
C ILE A 647 7.38 8.47 31.56
N GLU A 648 8.30 9.36 31.20
CA GLU A 648 9.55 9.64 31.93
C GLU A 648 9.29 10.20 33.34
N ARG A 649 8.16 10.89 33.56
CA ARG A 649 7.74 11.47 34.85
C ARG A 649 6.79 10.57 35.66
N GLY A 650 6.73 9.29 35.31
CA GLY A 650 6.13 8.24 36.14
C GLY A 650 4.86 7.59 35.62
N LEU A 651 4.31 7.98 34.46
CA LEU A 651 3.08 7.38 33.93
C LEU A 651 3.26 5.86 33.74
N GLN A 652 2.39 5.07 34.39
CA GLN A 652 2.39 3.60 34.32
C GLN A 652 1.23 3.09 33.47
N LEU A 653 0.02 3.58 33.74
CA LEU A 653 -1.22 3.08 33.16
C LEU A 653 -1.89 4.14 32.28
N ALA A 654 -2.21 3.79 31.04
CA ALA A 654 -3.12 4.57 30.21
C ALA A 654 -4.44 3.80 30.00
N ILE A 655 -5.58 4.46 30.20
CA ILE A 655 -6.92 3.89 30.04
C ILE A 655 -7.63 4.65 28.93
N PHE A 656 -8.01 3.97 27.86
CA PHE A 656 -8.81 4.54 26.78
C PHE A 656 -10.21 3.91 26.85
N ASN A 657 -11.14 4.62 27.50
CA ASN A 657 -12.53 4.22 27.63
C ASN A 657 -13.34 4.65 26.40
N SER A 658 -12.85 4.28 25.21
CA SER A 658 -13.27 4.79 23.90
C SER A 658 -13.33 3.67 22.85
N CYS A 659 -13.81 3.98 21.64
CA CYS A 659 -14.29 2.95 20.70
C CYS A 659 -13.27 2.24 19.79
N ASP A 660 -12.01 2.67 19.72
CA ASP A 660 -10.99 1.97 18.93
C ASP A 660 -9.74 1.77 19.78
N GLY A 661 -9.68 0.63 20.45
CA GLY A 661 -8.58 0.31 21.33
C GLY A 661 -7.39 -0.35 20.64
N LEU A 662 -7.61 -1.28 19.70
CA LEU A 662 -6.50 -2.04 19.12
C LEU A 662 -5.59 -1.17 18.23
N GLY A 663 -6.15 -0.23 17.47
CA GLY A 663 -5.35 0.69 16.66
C GLY A 663 -4.57 1.67 17.53
N LEU A 664 -5.25 2.34 18.47
CA LEU A 664 -4.59 3.21 19.45
C LEU A 664 -3.49 2.48 20.23
N ALA A 665 -3.77 1.28 20.76
CA ALA A 665 -2.80 0.52 21.53
C ALA A 665 -1.57 0.11 20.71
N ARG A 666 -1.71 -0.14 19.40
CA ARG A 666 -0.56 -0.41 18.52
C ARG A 666 0.37 0.80 18.42
N GLN A 667 -0.17 2.01 18.25
CA GLN A 667 0.62 3.24 18.26
C GLN A 667 1.25 3.50 19.64
N LEU A 668 0.44 3.47 20.70
CA LEU A 668 0.85 3.78 22.07
C LEU A 668 1.92 2.81 22.61
N ALA A 669 1.92 1.55 22.15
CA ALA A 669 2.98 0.59 22.48
C ALA A 669 4.38 1.02 21.97
N SER A 670 4.45 1.79 20.88
CA SER A 670 5.72 2.35 20.38
C SER A 670 6.32 3.42 21.30
N LEU A 671 5.48 4.07 22.11
CA LEU A 671 5.90 4.99 23.18
C LEU A 671 6.36 4.24 24.45
N HIS A 672 6.15 2.92 24.50
CA HIS A 672 6.50 2.02 25.61
C HIS A 672 5.82 2.34 26.95
N ILE A 673 4.57 2.84 26.91
CA ILE A 673 3.71 2.92 28.09
C ILE A 673 3.66 1.54 28.77
N PRO A 674 3.91 1.41 30.10
CA PRO A 674 3.99 0.13 30.77
C PRO A 674 2.74 -0.73 30.62
N GLN A 675 1.57 -0.15 30.86
CA GLN A 675 0.26 -0.79 30.68
C GLN A 675 -0.72 0.12 29.97
N ILE A 676 -1.50 -0.45 29.06
CA ILE A 676 -2.60 0.24 28.39
C ILE A 676 -3.86 -0.64 28.52
N ILE A 677 -4.97 -0.08 28.97
CA ILE A 677 -6.29 -0.72 28.95
C ILE A 677 -7.11 -0.05 27.85
N VAL A 678 -7.68 -0.86 26.96
CA VAL A 678 -8.46 -0.39 25.80
C VAL A 678 -9.63 -1.34 25.50
N MET A 679 -10.57 -0.90 24.66
CA MET A 679 -11.67 -1.73 24.15
C MET A 679 -11.35 -2.29 22.78
N ARG A 680 -11.46 -3.61 22.58
CA ARG A 680 -11.06 -4.28 21.34
C ARG A 680 -11.86 -3.82 20.11
N GLU A 681 -13.14 -3.58 20.32
CA GLU A 681 -14.15 -3.21 19.32
C GLU A 681 -14.97 -2.02 19.87
N PRO A 682 -15.76 -1.35 19.02
CA PRO A 682 -16.64 -0.26 19.44
C PRO A 682 -17.49 -0.62 20.67
N VAL A 683 -17.36 0.19 21.72
CA VAL A 683 -17.92 -0.06 23.05
C VAL A 683 -19.22 0.74 23.27
N PRO A 684 -20.31 0.08 23.73
CA PRO A 684 -21.52 0.76 24.20
C PRO A 684 -21.24 1.63 25.43
N ASP A 685 -21.84 2.82 25.51
CA ASP A 685 -21.51 3.81 26.55
C ASP A 685 -21.63 3.26 27.98
N LEU A 686 -22.70 2.51 28.25
CA LEU A 686 -22.95 1.84 29.54
C LEU A 686 -21.94 0.73 29.86
N VAL A 687 -21.45 0.01 28.84
CA VAL A 687 -20.45 -1.05 29.01
C VAL A 687 -19.09 -0.45 29.35
N ALA A 688 -18.74 0.68 28.74
CA ALA A 688 -17.55 1.47 29.08
C ALA A 688 -17.62 2.02 30.51
N GLN A 689 -18.78 2.56 30.92
CA GLN A 689 -19.00 3.07 32.28
C GLN A 689 -18.90 1.97 33.35
N GLU A 690 -19.62 0.86 33.19
CA GLU A 690 -19.57 -0.24 34.15
C GLU A 690 -18.21 -0.95 34.16
N PHE A 691 -17.50 -1.07 33.03
CA PHE A 691 -16.12 -1.55 33.06
C PHE A 691 -15.21 -0.64 33.89
N LEU A 692 -15.20 0.67 33.59
CA LEU A 692 -14.35 1.64 34.26
C LEU A 692 -14.61 1.67 35.77
N LYS A 693 -15.88 1.72 36.17
CA LYS A 693 -16.36 1.64 37.55
C LYS A 693 -15.87 0.39 38.26
N ASN A 694 -16.19 -0.79 37.73
CA ASN A 694 -15.86 -2.06 38.40
C ASN A 694 -14.33 -2.31 38.42
N PHE A 695 -13.59 -1.82 37.42
CA PHE A 695 -12.12 -1.84 37.41
C PHE A 695 -11.52 -0.96 38.51
N LEU A 696 -11.93 0.30 38.57
CA LEU A 696 -11.38 1.26 39.53
C LEU A 696 -11.73 0.88 40.98
N THR A 697 -12.97 0.44 41.25
CA THR A 697 -13.35 -0.10 42.56
C THR A 697 -12.51 -1.33 42.95
N ALA A 698 -12.27 -2.26 42.01
CA ALA A 698 -11.44 -3.43 42.28
C ALA A 698 -9.97 -3.05 42.55
N PHE A 699 -9.41 -2.11 41.80
CA PHE A 699 -8.02 -1.65 41.96
C PHE A 699 -7.83 -0.83 43.24
N ALA A 700 -8.75 0.08 43.56
CA ALA A 700 -8.79 0.82 44.83
C ALA A 700 -8.85 -0.14 46.03
N SER A 701 -9.57 -1.27 45.94
CA SER A 701 -9.60 -2.32 46.98
C SER A 701 -8.29 -3.10 47.18
N GLY A 702 -7.19 -2.69 46.54
CA GLY A 702 -5.84 -3.24 46.72
C GLY A 702 -5.53 -4.48 45.88
N LYS A 703 -6.38 -4.83 44.91
CA LYS A 703 -6.13 -5.94 43.97
C LYS A 703 -5.12 -5.52 42.90
N SER A 704 -4.37 -6.49 42.38
CA SER A 704 -3.45 -6.25 41.27
C SER A 704 -4.19 -5.74 40.03
N LEU A 705 -3.49 -4.98 39.17
CA LEU A 705 -4.02 -4.47 37.91
C LEU A 705 -4.72 -5.58 37.10
N TYR A 706 -4.09 -6.75 37.01
CA TYR A 706 -4.57 -7.88 36.21
C TYR A 706 -5.82 -8.55 36.79
N LEU A 707 -5.89 -8.73 38.12
CA LEU A 707 -7.10 -9.26 38.77
C LEU A 707 -8.26 -8.25 38.74
N SER A 708 -7.97 -6.96 38.85
CA SER A 708 -8.97 -5.89 38.75
C SER A 708 -9.59 -5.83 37.35
N VAL A 709 -8.76 -5.88 36.28
CA VAL A 709 -9.28 -5.95 34.90
C VAL A 709 -10.01 -7.27 34.64
N ARG A 710 -9.52 -8.41 35.15
CA ARG A 710 -10.23 -9.69 35.02
C ARG A 710 -11.62 -9.61 35.65
N GLN A 711 -11.71 -9.17 36.91
CA GLN A 711 -12.98 -9.07 37.61
C GLN A 711 -13.93 -8.09 36.91
N ALA A 712 -13.46 -6.90 36.54
CA ALA A 712 -14.28 -5.90 35.86
C ALA A 712 -14.83 -6.41 34.53
N ARG A 713 -14.00 -7.14 33.76
CA ARG A 713 -14.41 -7.80 32.52
C ARG A 713 -15.44 -8.91 32.78
N GLU A 714 -15.20 -9.79 33.75
CA GLU A 714 -16.15 -10.88 34.10
C GLU A 714 -17.49 -10.34 34.61
N MET A 715 -17.50 -9.19 35.29
CA MET A 715 -18.74 -8.52 35.75
C MET A 715 -19.60 -7.98 34.59
N LEU A 716 -19.03 -7.75 33.39
CA LEU A 716 -19.81 -7.36 32.21
C LEU A 716 -20.75 -8.47 31.72
N GLN A 717 -20.61 -9.71 32.17
CA GLN A 717 -21.52 -10.81 31.82
C GLN A 717 -22.99 -10.48 32.19
N GLY A 718 -23.22 -9.72 33.27
CA GLY A 718 -24.56 -9.25 33.65
C GLY A 718 -25.21 -8.31 32.63
N LEU A 719 -24.44 -7.76 31.68
CA LEU A 719 -24.90 -6.88 30.61
C LEU A 719 -25.11 -7.61 29.27
N GLU A 720 -24.65 -8.85 29.11
CA GLU A 720 -24.63 -9.55 27.81
C GLU A 720 -26.02 -9.91 27.26
N ASN A 721 -27.06 -9.85 28.10
CA ASN A 721 -28.46 -9.88 27.67
C ASN A 721 -28.85 -8.71 26.75
N ASN A 722 -28.20 -7.55 26.92
CA ASN A 722 -28.46 -6.32 26.14
C ASN A 722 -27.29 -5.96 25.21
N PHE A 723 -26.07 -6.39 25.55
CA PHE A 723 -24.84 -6.09 24.85
C PHE A 723 -24.04 -7.39 24.63
N PRO A 724 -24.41 -8.22 23.64
CA PRO A 724 -23.80 -9.54 23.43
C PRO A 724 -22.28 -9.48 23.38
N CYS A 725 -21.62 -10.43 24.05
CA CYS A 725 -20.16 -10.50 24.15
C CYS A 725 -19.47 -9.24 24.74
N ALA A 726 -20.15 -8.45 25.58
CA ALA A 726 -19.54 -7.33 26.31
C ALA A 726 -18.29 -7.74 27.12
N THR A 727 -18.23 -8.97 27.64
CA THR A 727 -17.04 -9.53 28.30
C THR A 727 -15.84 -9.62 27.37
N TRP A 728 -16.01 -9.60 26.05
CA TRP A 728 -14.89 -9.69 25.12
C TRP A 728 -14.13 -8.38 24.97
N LEU A 729 -14.79 -7.22 25.17
CA LEU A 729 -14.26 -5.93 24.75
C LEU A 729 -12.98 -5.50 25.51
N PRO A 730 -12.92 -5.50 26.85
CA PRO A 730 -11.77 -4.93 27.57
C PRO A 730 -10.51 -5.79 27.43
N VAL A 731 -9.42 -5.18 26.97
CA VAL A 731 -8.13 -5.84 26.77
C VAL A 731 -6.96 -5.00 27.31
N ILE A 732 -5.95 -5.70 27.86
CA ILE A 732 -4.70 -5.10 28.34
C ILE A 732 -3.65 -5.25 27.23
N CYS A 733 -2.94 -4.18 26.91
CA CYS A 733 -1.68 -4.21 26.19
C CYS A 733 -0.53 -3.91 27.17
N GLN A 734 0.48 -4.77 27.19
CA GLN A 734 1.56 -4.78 28.19
C GLN A 734 2.93 -4.61 27.54
N ASN A 735 3.78 -3.78 28.13
CA ASN A 735 5.23 -3.79 27.90
C ASN A 735 5.88 -4.84 28.83
N PRO A 736 6.39 -5.99 28.34
CA PRO A 736 6.94 -7.04 29.21
C PRO A 736 8.25 -6.67 29.92
N ALA A 737 8.89 -5.56 29.56
CA ALA A 737 10.09 -5.07 30.25
C ALA A 737 9.77 -4.20 31.48
N GLU A 738 8.49 -3.92 31.76
CA GLU A 738 8.04 -3.11 32.89
C GLU A 738 7.25 -3.95 33.90
N GLY A 739 7.38 -3.60 35.19
CA GLY A 739 6.64 -4.24 36.28
C GLY A 739 5.16 -3.82 36.32
N SER A 740 4.31 -4.65 36.92
CA SER A 740 2.89 -4.33 37.11
C SER A 740 2.69 -3.14 38.06
N MET A 741 1.76 -2.24 37.76
CA MET A 741 1.35 -1.19 38.68
C MET A 741 0.69 -1.79 39.93
N THR A 742 1.21 -1.47 41.11
CA THR A 742 0.65 -1.92 42.40
C THR A 742 0.03 -0.75 43.15
N ASN A 743 -1.20 -0.92 43.65
CA ASN A 743 -1.84 0.02 44.56
C ASN A 743 -1.26 -0.12 45.99
N LYS A 744 0.01 0.28 46.15
CA LYS A 744 0.75 0.34 47.42
C LYS A 744 1.42 1.70 47.59
N GLY A 745 0.58 2.72 47.78
CA GLY A 745 0.92 4.02 48.35
C GLY A 745 0.16 4.20 49.65
#